data_AF-A0AAJ0P9I6-F1
#
_entry.id   AF-A0AAJ0P9I6-F1
#
_cell.length_a   1.000
_cell.length_b   1.000
_cell.length_c   1.000
_cell.angle_alpha   90.00
_cell.angle_beta   90.00
_cell.angle_gamma   90.00
#
_symmetry.space_group_name_H-M   'P 1'
#
loop_
_entity.id
_entity.type
_entity.pdbx_description
1 polymer ?
#
loop_
_entity_poly.entity_id
_entity_poly.type
_entity_poly.pdbx_seq_one_letter_code
_entity_poly.pdbx_strand_id
1 'polypeptide(L)'
;MRLATLTTLLLLGTALSGAVAAQTAPADAPAAIGNAGPYNVDILAGGIGVERDLTGAQAGVAADAPWTLSTWVQPGATRMTGTLLAVGDPLGACRCLSLVDGRVTGADGSVRVTGGSMLAAGRWTHVAAVSDGRTLMLYVDGRPVASRAGRSVAVTPRLALAPVTGTGRAKQHFGGSLADATFDARARSAATLADEARAQPDFALVQFWQVGVGWPLQKQANIGLTQQQDPWTLPKARGDATTPPVLNMPLPPTGLAPARDGRWLVNGWQLAAAPDVRDDGATLSRPGVPSGTWRAATVPGTVLTTLVDRGVYPDPYYGLNNLKIPESLARQDYWYRTSFTVPPEAAGKRLTLVFGGINYAADVWANGRKLGSTRGAFIRGQFDLVPVAGDNVVAVRVSPPPHPGIPHEQSISAGVGENGGQLAIDGPTFVATEGWDWIPGIRDRNTGLWRPVELLAHGDVRLLDPQVVTDLPLPRTDRADVYITVPVRNDGTTPRSVTVRAAFGDVHVEKTVTVSPGETKVAFSPKDFAQLRVSNPKLWWPNGYGEQALYQLSLEALADGRLSDTRTDRFGIREVSYDLSLFDTAGSLRRVNLQFTDGSLRGERLVDVRHEAIKQSPNGWTESLTAAGERSPAVTPVAETMPEPHLTIRVNGVQIAARGGNWGMDDAMKRVGRDRLAPYFRLQKEAHMNVIRNWMGNNTEAEFFDLADETGMMVLNDFWQSTQNFQVEPQDPELFLKNADDVVRRYRNHPSIILWFGRNEGVPYPTLNEGLDDLIAREDGTRWFTGSSNVVNLQGSGPYNYRPPVGYFTDLASGFSVETGTPSLSTLESVRATMPDSETWPLSDTLAYHDWHFAGNGDTKTFMTTLATMFGPATSFADFERKAQMMNLETHKAMYEGFLGHLWTKNSGRLLWMTHPAWPSNAWQIYSWDYDTHAAYYGAKKAAEPLHVQLNLPGNELVVLNTTREPRPGLRVRTRVVGLDNAELFSREDRLDAKANAATPLAAVPLDRLFASHPILLVKLDMTDQSGKTVAENFYWRGKDEAAYQMLNSLQSVTLSTSVAAPISIGDDMMVAVTLTNATKVPALNAKLTLVDTAGKRILPAFYNDNYVALLPGETRRIEIRYPKTVGAAPAAVTLRGWNLPEMTRPIER
;
A
#
# COMPACT_ATOMS: atom_id res chain seq x y z
N MET A 1 -16.35 13.68 -58.51
CA MET A 1 -17.34 14.76 -58.74
C MET A 1 -17.25 15.69 -57.53
N ARG A 2 -16.57 16.85 -57.64
CA ARG A 2 -17.13 18.18 -57.98
C ARG A 2 -18.33 18.53 -57.07
N LEU A 3 -18.16 19.51 -56.16
CA LEU A 3 -18.45 20.96 -56.33
C LEU A 3 -19.92 21.19 -56.70
N ALA A 4 -20.65 22.18 -56.20
CA ALA A 4 -20.47 23.33 -55.31
C ALA A 4 -21.90 23.88 -55.02
N THR A 5 -22.15 24.90 -54.19
CA THR A 5 -22.21 26.35 -54.52
C THR A 5 -23.20 26.98 -53.52
N LEU A 6 -23.25 28.26 -53.12
CA LEU A 6 -22.51 29.54 -53.19
C LEU A 6 -23.26 30.45 -52.16
N THR A 7 -22.68 31.26 -51.28
CA THR A 7 -21.99 32.57 -51.45
C THR A 7 -22.88 33.77 -51.80
N THR A 8 -22.83 34.83 -50.98
CA THR A 8 -22.73 36.26 -51.36
C THR A 8 -22.52 37.07 -50.06
N LEU A 9 -21.71 38.14 -49.94
CA LEU A 9 -21.32 39.20 -50.88
C LEU A 9 -19.95 39.79 -50.49
N LEU A 10 -19.19 40.18 -51.51
CA LEU A 10 -17.95 40.97 -51.49
C LEU A 10 -17.97 41.84 -52.75
N LEU A 11 -17.50 43.10 -52.67
CA LEU A 11 -17.03 44.06 -53.71
C LEU A 11 -17.01 45.43 -53.00
N LEU A 12 -16.07 46.38 -53.12
CA LEU A 12 -15.10 46.77 -54.15
C LEU A 12 -14.19 47.88 -53.55
N GLY A 13 -12.95 48.04 -54.04
CA GLY A 13 -12.36 49.38 -54.25
C GLY A 13 -11.12 49.85 -53.46
N THR A 14 -9.95 49.73 -54.10
CA THR A 14 -8.91 50.77 -54.34
C THR A 14 -8.13 51.48 -53.21
N ALA A 15 -6.82 51.20 -53.19
CA ALA A 15 -5.65 52.10 -53.12
C ALA A 15 -5.68 53.38 -52.25
N LEU A 16 -4.82 53.39 -51.23
CA LEU A 16 -4.09 54.59 -50.79
C LEU A 16 -2.68 54.16 -50.33
N SER A 17 -1.72 54.39 -51.20
CA SER A 17 -0.29 54.43 -50.89
C SER A 17 0.01 55.62 -49.99
N GLY A 18 0.40 55.36 -48.74
CA GLY A 18 0.96 56.34 -47.83
C GLY A 18 2.26 55.79 -47.26
N ALA A 19 3.38 56.45 -47.60
CA ALA A 19 4.72 56.08 -47.15
C ALA A 19 4.80 56.06 -45.62
N VAL A 20 5.21 54.92 -45.05
CA VAL A 20 5.80 54.87 -43.71
C VAL A 20 7.20 54.30 -43.88
N ALA A 21 8.18 55.12 -43.53
CA ALA A 21 9.60 54.82 -43.64
C ALA A 21 9.93 53.48 -42.98
N ALA A 22 10.62 52.61 -43.71
CA ALA A 22 11.32 51.49 -43.14
C ALA A 22 12.40 52.04 -42.19
N GLN A 23 12.12 52.05 -40.89
CA GLN A 23 13.18 52.08 -39.89
C GLN A 23 13.82 50.70 -39.90
N THR A 24 14.99 50.61 -40.53
CA THR A 24 15.90 49.49 -40.38
C THR A 24 16.24 49.35 -38.90
N ALA A 25 15.76 48.28 -38.26
CA ALA A 25 16.26 47.87 -36.96
C ALA A 25 17.78 47.58 -37.08
N PRO A 26 18.61 47.98 -36.10
CA PRO A 26 20.04 47.73 -36.16
C PRO A 26 20.33 46.22 -36.13
N ALA A 27 21.33 45.80 -36.91
CA ALA A 27 21.70 44.41 -37.17
C ALA A 27 22.37 43.65 -36.00
N ASP A 28 22.27 44.16 -34.76
CA ASP A 28 22.91 43.59 -33.55
C ASP A 28 21.93 43.35 -32.39
N ALA A 29 20.62 43.28 -32.64
CA ALA A 29 19.67 42.88 -31.59
C ALA A 29 19.77 41.37 -31.32
N PRO A 30 20.10 40.92 -30.08
CA PRO A 30 20.07 39.50 -29.76
C PRO A 30 18.67 38.94 -30.01
N ALA A 31 18.60 37.71 -30.56
CA ALA A 31 17.34 37.04 -30.84
C ALA A 31 16.46 36.98 -29.59
N ALA A 32 15.15 37.25 -29.75
CA ALA A 32 14.22 37.19 -28.64
C ALA A 32 14.19 35.78 -28.03
N ILE A 33 14.39 35.68 -26.72
CA ILE A 33 14.28 34.41 -25.99
C ILE A 33 12.80 34.06 -25.93
N GLY A 34 12.38 33.05 -26.70
CA GLY A 34 10.97 32.77 -26.97
C GLY A 34 10.12 32.41 -25.76
N ASN A 35 10.72 32.05 -24.63
CA ASN A 35 10.04 31.65 -23.40
C ASN A 35 10.59 32.35 -22.14
N ALA A 36 10.99 33.62 -22.25
CA ALA A 36 11.48 34.40 -21.11
C ALA A 36 10.38 35.19 -20.36
N GLY A 37 9.10 34.98 -20.69
CA GLY A 37 7.94 35.69 -20.13
C GLY A 37 7.24 36.60 -21.15
N PRO A 38 6.23 37.38 -20.72
CA PRO A 38 5.75 37.51 -19.34
C PRO A 38 5.04 36.26 -18.81
N TYR A 39 5.21 36.00 -17.51
CA TYR A 39 4.46 34.98 -16.76
C TYR A 39 3.59 35.63 -15.69
N ASN A 40 2.36 35.12 -15.55
CA ASN A 40 1.42 35.51 -14.50
C ASN A 40 1.11 34.27 -13.65
N VAL A 41 1.55 34.26 -12.39
CA VAL A 41 1.49 33.09 -11.51
C VAL A 41 0.99 33.46 -10.12
N ASP A 42 0.15 32.60 -9.54
CA ASP A 42 -0.27 32.63 -8.15
C ASP A 42 0.35 31.44 -7.42
N ILE A 43 1.00 31.72 -6.30
CA ILE A 43 1.93 30.78 -5.67
C ILE A 43 1.59 30.63 -4.19
N LEU A 44 1.40 29.39 -3.77
CA LEU A 44 1.16 29.05 -2.37
C LEU A 44 2.44 29.17 -1.55
N ALA A 45 2.38 29.77 -0.37
CA ALA A 45 3.53 29.92 0.51
C ALA A 45 4.21 28.57 0.83
N GLY A 46 3.42 27.52 1.09
CA GLY A 46 3.93 26.16 1.32
C GLY A 46 4.06 25.28 0.06
N GLY A 47 3.80 25.84 -1.13
CA GLY A 47 3.71 25.10 -2.39
C GLY A 47 5.03 25.00 -3.15
N ILE A 48 4.91 24.91 -4.47
CA ILE A 48 6.03 24.83 -5.41
C ILE A 48 6.11 26.06 -6.32
N GLY A 49 7.28 26.28 -6.91
CA GLY A 49 7.50 27.25 -7.98
C GLY A 49 7.33 26.65 -9.38
N VAL A 50 7.69 27.44 -10.39
CA VAL A 50 7.70 27.05 -11.80
C VAL A 50 9.14 27.02 -12.31
N GLU A 51 9.50 26.01 -13.09
CA GLU A 51 10.83 25.91 -13.70
C GLU A 51 10.73 25.62 -15.21
N ARG A 52 11.57 26.30 -15.99
CA ARG A 52 11.61 26.21 -17.46
C ARG A 52 13.05 26.40 -17.97
N ASP A 53 13.46 25.57 -18.91
CA ASP A 53 14.70 25.81 -19.67
C ASP A 53 14.50 26.96 -20.65
N LEU A 54 15.44 27.90 -20.72
CA LEU A 54 15.41 29.06 -21.61
C LEU A 54 16.07 28.70 -22.95
N THR A 55 15.27 28.49 -23.98
CA THR A 55 15.78 28.11 -25.31
C THR A 55 16.35 29.34 -26.02
N GLY A 56 17.59 29.24 -26.52
CA GLY A 56 18.26 30.35 -27.23
C GLY A 56 18.86 31.43 -26.33
N ALA A 57 18.91 31.22 -25.01
CA ALA A 57 19.39 32.22 -24.06
C ALA A 57 20.91 32.19 -23.79
N GLN A 58 21.68 31.34 -24.47
CA GLN A 58 23.09 31.07 -24.14
C GLN A 58 23.97 32.32 -24.09
N ALA A 59 23.82 33.24 -25.05
CA ALA A 59 24.54 34.51 -25.05
C ALA A 59 24.06 35.44 -23.92
N GLY A 60 22.76 35.42 -23.63
CA GLY A 60 22.14 36.24 -22.58
C GLY A 60 22.49 35.81 -21.16
N VAL A 61 22.92 34.55 -20.94
CA VAL A 61 23.32 34.02 -19.63
C VAL A 61 24.83 33.86 -19.45
N ALA A 62 25.63 34.32 -20.41
CA ALA A 62 27.09 34.30 -20.34
C ALA A 62 27.63 35.31 -19.30
N ALA A 63 28.89 35.14 -18.89
CA ALA A 63 29.58 36.12 -18.04
C ALA A 63 29.62 37.50 -18.73
N ASP A 64 29.52 38.56 -17.93
CA ASP A 64 29.44 39.97 -18.36
C ASP A 64 28.25 40.33 -19.25
N ALA A 65 27.33 39.40 -19.57
CA ALA A 65 26.15 39.70 -20.37
C ALA A 65 25.16 40.56 -19.57
N PRO A 66 24.61 41.64 -20.16
CA PRO A 66 23.60 42.46 -19.49
C PRO A 66 22.27 41.71 -19.37
N TRP A 67 21.48 42.05 -18.36
CA TRP A 67 20.18 41.41 -18.13
C TRP A 67 19.21 42.25 -17.28
N THR A 68 17.93 41.90 -17.35
CA THR A 68 16.86 42.42 -16.50
C THR A 68 15.95 41.28 -16.05
N LEU A 69 15.63 41.26 -14.75
CA LEU A 69 14.50 40.53 -14.18
C LEU A 69 13.49 41.56 -13.70
N SER A 70 12.24 41.46 -14.15
CA SER A 70 11.18 42.42 -13.81
C SER A 70 9.86 41.69 -13.54
N THR A 71 9.08 42.17 -12.58
CA THR A 71 7.74 41.66 -12.28
C THR A 71 6.95 42.67 -11.45
N TRP A 72 5.63 42.67 -11.60
CA TRP A 72 4.72 43.10 -10.55
C TRP A 72 4.63 42.00 -9.49
N VAL A 73 4.74 42.35 -8.21
CA VAL A 73 4.65 41.41 -7.09
C VAL A 73 3.57 41.84 -6.10
N GLN A 74 2.76 40.88 -5.65
CA GLN A 74 1.82 41.01 -4.54
C GLN A 74 2.21 40.01 -3.45
N PRO A 75 2.99 40.43 -2.44
CA PRO A 75 3.43 39.53 -1.37
C PRO A 75 2.25 39.02 -0.53
N GLY A 76 2.22 37.72 -0.19
CA GLY A 76 1.24 37.17 0.76
C GLY A 76 1.48 37.60 2.21
N ALA A 77 2.71 38.00 2.54
CA ALA A 77 3.09 38.48 3.87
C ALA A 77 4.13 39.62 3.81
N THR A 78 4.06 40.53 4.78
CA THR A 78 4.86 41.77 4.80
C THR A 78 6.36 41.53 5.05
N ARG A 79 6.71 40.55 5.89
CA ARG A 79 8.11 40.17 6.20
C ARG A 79 8.55 38.90 5.46
N MET A 80 8.10 38.77 4.21
CA MET A 80 8.38 37.56 3.43
C MET A 80 9.85 37.50 3.01
N THR A 81 10.42 36.30 3.06
CA THR A 81 11.71 35.98 2.46
C THR A 81 11.53 34.86 1.45
N GLY A 82 11.94 35.11 0.21
CA GLY A 82 11.83 34.15 -0.88
C GLY A 82 12.30 34.75 -2.20
N THR A 83 12.81 33.91 -3.09
CA THR A 83 13.17 34.33 -4.45
C THR A 83 11.91 34.49 -5.29
N LEU A 84 11.81 35.56 -6.08
CA LEU A 84 10.70 35.81 -7.00
C LEU A 84 11.02 35.22 -8.37
N LEU A 85 12.19 35.57 -8.91
CA LEU A 85 12.70 35.12 -10.21
C LEU A 85 14.16 34.73 -10.06
N ALA A 86 14.55 33.62 -10.68
CA ALA A 86 15.95 33.20 -10.79
C ALA A 86 16.26 32.73 -12.21
N VAL A 87 17.39 33.17 -12.76
CA VAL A 87 18.00 32.57 -13.95
C VAL A 87 19.31 31.90 -13.56
N GLY A 88 19.42 30.60 -13.77
CA GLY A 88 20.52 29.77 -13.27
C GLY A 88 20.08 28.70 -12.29
N ASP A 89 20.98 28.29 -11.40
CA ASP A 89 20.69 27.39 -10.29
C ASP A 89 20.33 28.22 -9.04
N PRO A 90 19.07 28.21 -8.56
CA PRO A 90 18.66 28.96 -7.37
C PRO A 90 19.36 28.53 -6.06
N LEU A 91 19.93 27.32 -6.02
CA LEU A 91 20.73 26.82 -4.88
C LEU A 91 22.24 27.05 -5.09
N GLY A 92 22.63 27.44 -6.31
CA GLY A 92 24.01 27.68 -6.72
C GLY A 92 24.20 29.10 -7.26
N ALA A 93 24.81 29.21 -8.43
CA ALA A 93 24.98 30.49 -9.11
C ALA A 93 23.69 30.88 -9.87
N CYS A 94 23.09 31.99 -9.46
CA CYS A 94 21.92 32.56 -10.12
C CYS A 94 22.05 34.07 -10.34
N ARG A 95 21.27 34.55 -11.30
CA ARG A 95 20.76 35.93 -11.35
C ARG A 95 19.40 35.91 -10.70
N CYS A 96 19.26 36.54 -9.55
CA CYS A 96 18.08 36.40 -8.72
C CYS A 96 17.47 37.77 -8.39
N LEU A 97 16.14 37.84 -8.45
CA LEU A 97 15.31 38.89 -7.87
C LEU A 97 14.49 38.27 -6.74
N SER A 98 14.65 38.76 -5.52
CA SER A 98 14.14 38.14 -4.29
C SER A 98 13.58 39.18 -3.32
N LEU A 99 12.84 38.71 -2.31
CA LEU A 99 12.52 39.46 -1.10
C LEU A 99 13.31 38.88 0.07
N VAL A 100 13.90 39.74 0.90
CA VAL A 100 14.55 39.37 2.16
C VAL A 100 13.99 40.28 3.26
N ASP A 101 13.28 39.68 4.21
CA ASP A 101 12.49 40.41 5.22
C ASP A 101 11.59 41.49 4.59
N GLY A 102 10.93 41.12 3.49
CA GLY A 102 10.03 41.98 2.71
C GLY A 102 10.72 43.07 1.87
N ARG A 103 12.06 43.14 1.84
CA ARG A 103 12.81 44.11 1.02
C ARG A 103 13.34 43.49 -0.26
N VAL A 104 13.30 44.26 -1.35
CA VAL A 104 13.78 43.82 -2.66
C VAL A 104 15.28 43.58 -2.61
N THR A 105 15.71 42.41 -3.07
CA THR A 105 17.09 41.95 -3.08
C THR A 105 17.42 41.38 -4.45
N GLY A 106 18.51 41.85 -5.04
CA GLY A 106 19.07 41.34 -6.28
C GLY A 106 20.35 40.58 -6.00
N ALA A 107 20.59 39.51 -6.75
CA ALA A 107 21.87 38.82 -6.76
C ALA A 107 22.33 38.48 -8.19
N ASP A 108 23.65 38.49 -8.40
CA ASP A 108 24.33 38.00 -9.60
C ASP A 108 25.57 37.23 -9.13
N GLY A 109 25.44 35.90 -9.03
CA GLY A 109 26.43 35.07 -8.36
C GLY A 109 26.64 35.48 -6.89
N SER A 110 27.87 35.87 -6.54
CA SER A 110 28.20 36.32 -5.17
C SER A 110 27.86 37.79 -4.89
N VAL A 111 27.54 38.57 -5.94
CA VAL A 111 27.15 39.98 -5.79
C VAL A 111 25.72 40.02 -5.30
N ARG A 112 25.47 40.67 -4.16
CA ARG A 112 24.12 40.84 -3.61
C ARG A 112 23.87 42.28 -3.18
N VAL A 113 22.70 42.80 -3.49
CA VAL A 113 22.25 44.14 -3.11
C VAL A 113 20.82 44.06 -2.58
N THR A 114 20.52 44.75 -1.48
CA THR A 114 19.17 44.85 -0.90
C THR A 114 18.84 46.31 -0.74
N GLY A 115 17.63 46.72 -1.14
CA GLY A 115 17.23 48.12 -1.14
C GLY A 115 15.72 48.33 -1.14
N GLY A 116 15.32 49.58 -0.90
CA GLY A 116 13.92 49.98 -0.85
C GLY A 116 13.26 49.77 0.51
N SER A 117 11.99 50.19 0.61
CA SER A 117 11.13 49.92 1.76
C SER A 117 10.61 48.49 1.74
N MET A 118 10.21 48.00 2.91
CA MET A 118 9.50 46.72 3.03
C MET A 118 8.19 46.78 2.25
N LEU A 119 7.93 45.77 1.41
CA LEU A 119 6.71 45.66 0.63
C LEU A 119 5.55 45.26 1.56
N ALA A 120 4.38 45.89 1.35
CA ALA A 120 3.18 45.55 2.12
C ALA A 120 2.53 44.28 1.56
N ALA A 121 2.06 43.40 2.45
CA ALA A 121 1.25 42.25 2.05
C ALA A 121 -0.01 42.69 1.28
N GLY A 122 -0.40 41.93 0.27
CA GLY A 122 -1.62 42.16 -0.52
C GLY A 122 -1.57 43.40 -1.41
N ARG A 123 -0.46 44.15 -1.47
CA ARG A 123 -0.30 45.31 -2.33
C ARG A 123 0.59 44.99 -3.52
N TRP A 124 0.11 45.26 -4.73
CA TRP A 124 0.91 45.19 -5.95
C TRP A 124 1.99 46.27 -5.97
N THR A 125 3.21 45.87 -6.30
CA THR A 125 4.39 46.75 -6.42
C THR A 125 5.23 46.28 -7.60
N HIS A 126 5.71 47.19 -8.46
CA HIS A 126 6.61 46.82 -9.55
C HIS A 126 8.04 46.73 -9.03
N VAL A 127 8.74 45.62 -9.30
CA VAL A 127 10.11 45.40 -8.83
C VAL A 127 10.98 44.88 -9.96
N ALA A 128 12.23 45.37 -10.04
CA ALA A 128 13.18 44.89 -11.04
C ALA A 128 14.62 44.85 -10.51
N ALA A 129 15.39 43.89 -11.01
CA ALA A 129 16.85 43.83 -10.90
C ALA A 129 17.45 43.92 -12.31
N VAL A 130 18.37 44.86 -12.51
CA VAL A 130 19.02 45.13 -13.79
C VAL A 130 20.52 45.05 -13.62
N SER A 131 21.20 44.34 -14.52
CA SER A 131 22.65 44.47 -14.65
C SER A 131 23.07 44.86 -16.06
N ASP A 132 24.00 45.81 -16.16
CA ASP A 132 24.70 46.16 -17.39
C ASP A 132 25.94 45.28 -17.64
N GLY A 133 26.11 44.21 -16.87
CA GLY A 133 27.28 43.33 -16.88
C GLY A 133 28.36 43.72 -15.86
N ARG A 134 28.29 44.93 -15.28
CA ARG A 134 29.28 45.45 -14.31
C ARG A 134 28.68 46.03 -13.03
N THR A 135 27.42 46.43 -13.07
CA THR A 135 26.68 47.00 -11.94
C THR A 135 25.33 46.33 -11.86
N LEU A 136 24.92 45.93 -10.66
CA LEU A 136 23.57 45.44 -10.37
C LEU A 136 22.78 46.55 -9.69
N MET A 137 21.63 46.93 -10.26
CA MET A 137 20.73 47.99 -9.80
C MET A 137 19.34 47.42 -9.49
N LEU A 138 18.73 47.89 -8.41
CA LEU A 138 17.36 47.54 -8.02
C LEU A 138 16.41 48.69 -8.24
N TYR A 139 15.19 48.36 -8.68
CA TYR A 139 14.10 49.30 -8.86
C TYR A 139 12.85 48.85 -8.10
N VAL A 140 12.13 49.83 -7.53
CA VAL A 140 10.80 49.67 -6.91
C VAL A 140 9.91 50.77 -7.45
N ASP A 141 8.75 50.41 -8.03
CA ASP A 141 7.83 51.30 -8.73
C ASP A 141 8.54 52.22 -9.74
N GLY A 142 9.49 51.63 -10.47
CA GLY A 142 10.26 52.30 -11.51
C GLY A 142 11.35 53.25 -11.00
N ARG A 143 11.55 53.35 -9.68
CA ARG A 143 12.57 54.21 -9.05
C ARG A 143 13.77 53.38 -8.59
N PRO A 144 15.02 53.79 -8.86
CA PRO A 144 16.19 53.09 -8.37
C PRO A 144 16.27 53.20 -6.84
N VAL A 145 16.51 52.08 -6.15
CA VAL A 145 16.53 52.03 -4.68
C VAL A 145 17.85 51.56 -4.08
N ALA A 146 18.67 50.83 -4.84
CA ALA A 146 20.02 50.42 -4.43
C ALA A 146 20.84 49.95 -5.64
N SER A 147 22.17 50.04 -5.55
CA SER A 147 23.09 49.48 -6.53
C SER A 147 24.33 48.89 -5.90
N ARG A 148 25.01 48.02 -6.63
CA ARG A 148 26.32 47.48 -6.26
C ARG A 148 27.14 47.14 -7.50
N ALA A 149 28.40 47.53 -7.51
CA ALA A 149 29.35 47.12 -8.56
C ALA A 149 29.69 45.63 -8.42
N GLY A 150 29.76 44.93 -9.55
CA GLY A 150 30.05 43.51 -9.62
C GLY A 150 29.80 42.97 -11.03
N ARG A 151 30.71 42.14 -11.53
CA ARG A 151 30.61 41.56 -12.88
C ARG A 151 29.58 40.44 -12.90
N SER A 152 28.77 40.40 -13.97
CA SER A 152 27.80 39.32 -14.14
C SER A 152 28.49 37.98 -14.35
N VAL A 153 28.02 36.94 -13.66
CA VAL A 153 28.55 35.59 -13.82
C VAL A 153 27.79 34.84 -14.91
N ALA A 154 28.44 33.79 -15.44
CA ALA A 154 27.77 32.83 -16.29
C ALA A 154 26.82 31.96 -15.45
N VAL A 155 25.61 31.74 -15.94
CA VAL A 155 24.59 30.89 -15.30
C VAL A 155 23.98 29.92 -16.31
N THR A 156 23.34 28.86 -15.83
CA THR A 156 22.60 27.94 -16.69
C THR A 156 21.37 28.63 -17.29
N PRO A 157 20.99 28.33 -18.56
CA PRO A 157 19.83 28.93 -19.20
C PRO A 157 18.53 28.28 -18.69
N ARG A 158 18.19 28.51 -17.43
CA ARG A 158 16.97 28.02 -16.78
C ARG A 158 16.34 29.15 -16.00
N LEU A 159 15.06 29.41 -16.23
CA LEU A 159 14.24 30.37 -15.48
C LEU A 159 13.43 29.61 -14.42
N ALA A 160 13.46 30.12 -13.20
CA ALA A 160 12.59 29.68 -12.12
C ALA A 160 11.78 30.87 -11.57
N LEU A 161 10.47 30.67 -11.42
CA LEU A 161 9.54 31.57 -10.74
C LEU A 161 9.26 30.99 -9.36
N ALA A 162 9.49 31.78 -8.31
CA ALA A 162 9.43 31.35 -6.91
C ALA A 162 10.07 29.98 -6.62
N PRO A 163 11.34 29.75 -6.99
CA PRO A 163 11.99 28.50 -6.63
C PRO A 163 12.01 28.31 -5.11
N VAL A 164 11.88 27.06 -4.67
CA VAL A 164 12.16 26.69 -3.29
C VAL A 164 13.67 26.79 -3.09
N THR A 165 14.11 27.68 -2.21
CA THR A 165 15.53 27.95 -1.94
C THR A 165 15.91 27.52 -0.53
N GLY A 166 17.21 27.29 -0.27
CA GLY A 166 17.71 26.83 1.03
C GLY A 166 17.65 25.30 1.20
N THR A 167 18.29 24.80 2.26
CA THR A 167 18.45 23.36 2.51
C THR A 167 17.87 22.97 3.88
N GLY A 168 17.29 21.76 3.98
CA GLY A 168 16.77 21.24 5.25
C GLY A 168 15.68 22.13 5.86
N ARG A 169 15.85 22.51 7.13
CA ARG A 169 14.88 23.32 7.91
C ARG A 169 14.81 24.81 7.51
N ALA A 170 15.73 25.28 6.66
CA ALA A 170 15.81 26.68 6.25
C ALA A 170 15.25 26.91 4.83
N LYS A 171 14.38 26.01 4.33
CA LYS A 171 13.73 26.19 3.04
C LYS A 171 12.89 27.47 3.05
N GLN A 172 13.06 28.30 2.04
CA GLN A 172 12.36 29.57 1.82
C GLN A 172 11.64 29.49 0.48
N HIS A 173 10.40 29.93 0.46
CA HIS A 173 9.55 29.91 -0.72
C HIS A 173 8.66 31.16 -0.71
N PHE A 174 8.48 31.78 -1.87
CA PHE A 174 7.62 32.94 -2.01
C PHE A 174 6.15 32.50 -2.07
N GLY A 175 5.29 33.13 -1.27
CA GLY A 175 3.84 33.00 -1.36
C GLY A 175 3.20 34.32 -1.75
N GLY A 176 2.36 34.32 -2.78
CA GLY A 176 1.73 35.51 -3.36
C GLY A 176 1.65 35.44 -4.87
N SER A 177 1.44 36.59 -5.50
CA SER A 177 1.19 36.69 -6.93
C SER A 177 2.33 37.43 -7.65
N LEU A 178 2.69 36.96 -8.84
CA LEU A 178 3.61 37.61 -9.76
C LEU A 178 2.90 37.86 -11.09
N ALA A 179 2.93 39.09 -11.58
CA ALA A 179 2.41 39.45 -12.89
C ALA A 179 3.50 40.08 -13.75
N ASP A 180 3.46 39.81 -15.05
CA ASP A 180 4.46 40.21 -16.04
C ASP A 180 5.90 39.80 -15.69
N ALA A 181 6.06 38.67 -14.98
CA ALA A 181 7.36 38.12 -14.62
C ALA A 181 8.18 37.79 -15.87
N THR A 182 9.28 38.51 -16.06
CA THR A 182 10.05 38.49 -17.32
C THR A 182 11.55 38.48 -17.06
N PHE A 183 12.27 37.72 -17.88
CA PHE A 183 13.71 37.83 -18.09
C PHE A 183 13.99 38.49 -19.45
N ASP A 184 14.88 39.48 -19.45
CA ASP A 184 15.38 40.14 -20.67
C ASP A 184 16.90 40.03 -20.69
N ALA A 185 17.49 39.55 -21.78
CA ALA A 185 18.95 39.46 -21.96
C ALA A 185 19.59 40.82 -22.31
N ARG A 186 18.98 41.91 -21.82
CA ARG A 186 19.42 43.30 -21.99
C ARG A 186 19.20 44.05 -20.68
N ALA A 187 20.03 45.06 -20.44
CA ALA A 187 19.82 46.00 -19.35
C ALA A 187 18.74 47.02 -19.78
N ARG A 188 17.55 46.95 -19.17
CA ARG A 188 16.49 47.93 -19.44
C ARG A 188 16.84 49.28 -18.82
N SER A 189 16.49 50.35 -19.51
CA SER A 189 16.74 51.72 -19.01
C SER A 189 15.82 52.07 -17.84
N ALA A 190 16.26 53.01 -16.99
CA ALA A 190 15.42 53.52 -15.90
C ALA A 190 14.10 54.15 -16.42
N ALA A 191 14.12 54.77 -17.61
CA ALA A 191 12.93 55.33 -18.24
C ALA A 191 11.92 54.22 -18.59
N THR A 192 12.41 53.14 -19.20
CA THR A 192 11.60 51.95 -19.54
C THR A 192 10.94 51.35 -18.30
N LEU A 193 11.69 51.15 -17.21
CA LEU A 193 11.15 50.60 -15.97
C LEU A 193 10.16 51.55 -15.26
N ALA A 194 10.32 52.86 -15.44
CA ALA A 194 9.36 53.84 -14.95
C ALA A 194 8.08 53.90 -15.78
N ASP A 195 8.16 53.66 -17.10
CA ASP A 195 7.00 53.47 -17.96
C ASP A 195 6.24 52.19 -17.61
N GLU A 196 6.96 51.07 -17.43
CA GLU A 196 6.38 49.79 -16.99
C GLU A 196 5.66 49.92 -15.64
N ALA A 197 6.26 50.59 -14.66
CA ALA A 197 5.63 50.85 -13.37
C ALA A 197 4.41 51.79 -13.45
N ARG A 198 4.34 52.69 -14.45
CA ARG A 198 3.16 53.54 -14.68
C ARG A 198 2.04 52.79 -15.41
N ALA A 199 2.41 51.87 -16.29
CA ALA A 199 1.49 51.01 -17.03
C ALA A 199 1.01 49.82 -16.16
N GLN A 200 0.52 50.12 -14.95
CA GLN A 200 0.01 49.11 -14.03
C GLN A 200 -1.13 48.31 -14.68
N PRO A 201 -1.02 46.96 -14.76
CA PRO A 201 -2.11 46.13 -15.27
C PRO A 201 -3.37 46.28 -14.40
N ASP A 202 -4.53 46.13 -15.01
CA ASP A 202 -5.75 45.82 -14.26
C ASP A 202 -5.66 44.35 -13.80
N PHE A 203 -5.13 44.15 -12.58
CA PHE A 203 -4.89 42.82 -12.04
C PHE A 203 -6.15 41.96 -11.91
N ALA A 204 -7.35 42.55 -11.92
CA ALA A 204 -8.60 41.79 -11.95
C ALA A 204 -8.87 41.13 -13.32
N LEU A 205 -8.22 41.62 -14.38
CA LEU A 205 -8.32 41.09 -15.75
C LEU A 205 -7.15 40.18 -16.14
N VAL A 206 -6.11 40.09 -15.29
CA VAL A 206 -4.96 39.23 -15.52
C VAL A 206 -5.33 37.78 -15.20
N GLN A 207 -5.08 36.87 -16.15
CA GLN A 207 -5.20 35.44 -15.90
C GLN A 207 -3.95 34.91 -15.22
N PHE A 208 -4.09 34.49 -13.96
CA PHE A 208 -3.02 33.87 -13.19
C PHE A 208 -3.06 32.35 -13.33
N TRP A 209 -1.89 31.76 -13.57
CA TRP A 209 -1.70 30.33 -13.40
C TRP A 209 -1.57 30.01 -11.90
N GLN A 210 -2.54 29.27 -11.36
CA GLN A 210 -2.48 28.71 -10.01
C GLN A 210 -1.43 27.59 -9.96
N VAL A 211 -0.28 27.85 -9.34
CA VAL A 211 0.86 26.93 -9.35
C VAL A 211 0.70 25.86 -8.27
N GLY A 212 0.75 24.59 -8.67
CA GLY A 212 0.69 23.45 -7.74
C GLY A 212 -0.66 23.27 -7.04
N VAL A 213 -1.74 23.85 -7.56
CA VAL A 213 -3.10 23.73 -7.02
C VAL A 213 -3.92 22.77 -7.88
N GLY A 214 -4.64 21.87 -7.22
CA GLY A 214 -5.54 20.94 -7.90
C GLY A 214 -4.83 19.63 -8.27
N TRP A 215 -5.41 18.52 -7.84
CA TRP A 215 -5.02 17.21 -8.34
C TRP A 215 -5.44 17.06 -9.82
N PRO A 216 -4.56 16.56 -10.70
CA PRO A 216 -4.89 16.42 -12.11
C PRO A 216 -5.91 15.30 -12.34
N LEU A 217 -6.86 15.52 -13.25
CA LEU A 217 -7.76 14.47 -13.73
C LEU A 217 -7.03 13.47 -14.64
N GLN A 218 -7.58 12.27 -14.74
CA GLN A 218 -7.08 11.22 -15.63
C GLN A 218 -7.13 11.68 -17.11
N LYS A 219 -6.04 11.44 -17.84
CA LYS A 219 -5.89 11.82 -19.27
C LYS A 219 -5.66 10.63 -20.19
N GLN A 220 -5.25 9.49 -19.64
CA GLN A 220 -4.91 8.27 -20.36
C GLN A 220 -5.54 7.06 -19.65
N ALA A 221 -5.85 6.02 -20.41
CA ALA A 221 -6.45 4.79 -19.90
C ALA A 221 -6.07 3.59 -20.78
N ASN A 222 -5.75 2.48 -20.12
CA ASN A 222 -5.52 1.15 -20.64
C ASN A 222 -6.82 0.36 -20.54
N ILE A 223 -7.16 -0.33 -21.63
CA ILE A 223 -8.30 -1.24 -21.72
C ILE A 223 -7.82 -2.68 -21.96
N GLY A 224 -6.57 -2.99 -21.66
CA GLY A 224 -5.97 -4.29 -21.90
C GLY A 224 -5.91 -4.65 -23.38
N LEU A 225 -5.81 -5.95 -23.66
CA LEU A 225 -5.76 -6.47 -25.01
C LEU A 225 -7.15 -6.40 -25.68
N THR A 226 -7.19 -5.88 -26.91
CA THR A 226 -8.41 -5.85 -27.75
C THR A 226 -8.47 -6.98 -28.76
N GLN A 227 -7.38 -7.72 -28.92
CA GLN A 227 -7.23 -8.89 -29.78
C GLN A 227 -6.41 -9.94 -29.03
N GLN A 228 -6.52 -11.21 -29.45
CA GLN A 228 -5.70 -12.26 -28.85
C GLN A 228 -4.21 -11.98 -29.05
N GLN A 229 -3.42 -12.33 -28.05
CA GLN A 229 -1.96 -12.28 -28.10
C GLN A 229 -1.43 -13.13 -29.26
N ASP A 230 -0.34 -12.68 -29.89
CA ASP A 230 0.34 -13.44 -30.93
C ASP A 230 0.73 -14.84 -30.40
N PRO A 231 0.25 -15.95 -31.02
CA PRO A 231 0.58 -17.29 -30.58
C PRO A 231 2.08 -17.57 -30.44
N TRP A 232 2.93 -16.86 -31.17
CA TRP A 232 4.38 -17.01 -31.08
C TRP A 232 4.96 -16.53 -29.76
N THR A 233 4.27 -15.61 -29.06
CA THR A 233 4.71 -15.01 -27.79
C THR A 233 4.08 -15.64 -26.56
N LEU A 234 3.13 -16.58 -26.72
CA LEU A 234 2.57 -17.36 -25.61
C LEU A 234 3.67 -18.20 -24.94
N PRO A 235 3.57 -18.46 -23.62
CA PRO A 235 4.56 -19.26 -22.91
C PRO A 235 4.61 -20.70 -23.42
N LYS A 236 5.83 -21.22 -23.62
CA LYS A 236 6.08 -22.57 -24.17
C LYS A 236 6.86 -23.42 -23.17
N ALA A 237 6.28 -24.55 -22.80
CA ALA A 237 6.98 -25.61 -22.09
C ALA A 237 8.01 -26.29 -23.01
N ARG A 238 9.12 -26.77 -22.42
CA ARG A 238 10.09 -27.63 -23.11
C ARG A 238 9.61 -29.08 -23.18
N GLY A 239 8.78 -29.51 -22.23
CA GLY A 239 8.20 -30.84 -22.15
C GLY A 239 6.82 -30.83 -21.48
N ASP A 240 6.57 -31.78 -20.59
CA ASP A 240 5.27 -32.02 -19.97
C ASP A 240 5.02 -31.08 -18.77
N ALA A 241 5.10 -29.75 -18.97
CA ALA A 241 4.80 -28.76 -17.92
C ALA A 241 3.30 -28.61 -17.63
N THR A 242 2.52 -29.65 -17.90
CA THR A 242 1.09 -29.72 -17.63
C THR A 242 0.70 -31.10 -17.13
N THR A 243 -0.26 -31.18 -16.23
CA THR A 243 -0.76 -32.43 -15.65
C THR A 243 -2.20 -32.71 -16.07
N PRO A 244 -2.66 -33.98 -16.03
CA PRO A 244 -4.07 -34.29 -16.21
C PRO A 244 -4.92 -33.78 -15.03
N PRO A 245 -6.22 -33.54 -15.22
CA PRO A 245 -7.15 -33.25 -14.13
C PRO A 245 -7.19 -34.37 -13.07
N VAL A 246 -7.25 -33.98 -11.80
CA VAL A 246 -7.36 -34.91 -10.66
C VAL A 246 -8.52 -34.46 -9.76
N LEU A 247 -9.27 -35.42 -9.21
CA LEU A 247 -10.29 -35.13 -8.22
C LEU A 247 -9.60 -34.73 -6.90
N ASN A 248 -9.68 -33.44 -6.55
CA ASN A 248 -8.84 -32.86 -5.50
C ASN A 248 -9.51 -32.70 -4.14
N MET A 249 -10.85 -32.73 -4.06
CA MET A 249 -11.57 -32.45 -2.81
C MET A 249 -12.78 -33.37 -2.60
N PRO A 250 -13.07 -33.75 -1.34
CA PRO A 250 -14.28 -34.50 -1.00
C PRO A 250 -15.55 -33.70 -1.32
N LEU A 251 -16.68 -34.39 -1.38
CA LEU A 251 -17.97 -33.73 -1.59
C LEU A 251 -18.26 -32.77 -0.43
N PRO A 252 -18.71 -31.53 -0.72
CA PRO A 252 -19.14 -30.59 0.30
C PRO A 252 -20.28 -31.16 1.16
N PRO A 253 -20.44 -30.69 2.40
CA PRO A 253 -21.61 -31.04 3.22
C PRO A 253 -22.91 -30.63 2.53
N THR A 254 -24.02 -31.26 2.89
CA THR A 254 -25.35 -31.01 2.32
C THR A 254 -26.34 -30.49 3.36
N GLY A 255 -27.34 -29.73 2.92
CA GLY A 255 -28.40 -29.21 3.80
C GLY A 255 -27.96 -28.03 4.66
N LEU A 256 -28.70 -27.78 5.74
CA LEU A 256 -28.41 -26.70 6.67
C LEU A 256 -27.43 -27.15 7.75
N ALA A 257 -26.39 -26.35 7.99
CA ALA A 257 -25.51 -26.51 9.14
C ALA A 257 -25.68 -25.31 10.09
N PRO A 258 -25.91 -25.51 11.40
CA PRO A 258 -26.00 -24.40 12.35
C PRO A 258 -24.75 -23.51 12.32
N ALA A 259 -24.94 -22.20 12.19
CA ALA A 259 -23.86 -21.21 12.23
C ALA A 259 -23.84 -20.47 13.57
N ARG A 260 -25.02 -20.01 14.00
CA ARG A 260 -25.31 -19.32 15.27
C ARG A 260 -26.82 -19.30 15.49
N ASP A 261 -27.29 -18.85 16.64
CA ASP A 261 -28.72 -18.83 16.95
C ASP A 261 -29.54 -18.12 15.88
N GLY A 262 -30.54 -18.82 15.34
CA GLY A 262 -31.38 -18.33 14.25
C GLY A 262 -30.71 -18.24 12.88
N ARG A 263 -29.50 -18.80 12.70
CA ARG A 263 -28.77 -18.81 11.42
C ARG A 263 -28.14 -20.15 11.07
N TRP A 264 -28.26 -20.52 9.80
CA TRP A 264 -27.68 -21.74 9.26
C TRP A 264 -26.94 -21.49 7.96
N LEU A 265 -25.77 -22.10 7.78
CA LEU A 265 -25.10 -22.20 6.50
C LEU A 265 -25.95 -23.07 5.56
N VAL A 266 -26.21 -22.57 4.37
CA VAL A 266 -26.90 -23.30 3.30
C VAL A 266 -25.84 -24.00 2.47
N ASN A 267 -25.72 -25.33 2.61
CA ASN A 267 -24.73 -26.15 1.91
C ASN A 267 -25.39 -26.97 0.79
N GLY A 268 -24.68 -27.96 0.23
CA GLY A 268 -25.22 -28.87 -0.79
C GLY A 268 -25.42 -28.26 -2.18
N TRP A 269 -24.69 -27.18 -2.48
CA TRP A 269 -24.78 -26.50 -3.77
C TRP A 269 -24.34 -27.40 -4.92
N GLN A 270 -25.03 -27.27 -6.04
CA GLN A 270 -24.71 -27.87 -7.32
C GLN A 270 -24.47 -26.76 -8.36
N LEU A 271 -23.54 -26.97 -9.28
CA LEU A 271 -23.15 -26.05 -10.34
C LEU A 271 -23.42 -26.69 -11.71
N ALA A 272 -23.98 -25.91 -12.63
CA ALA A 272 -24.03 -26.22 -14.06
C ALA A 272 -23.75 -24.96 -14.89
N ALA A 273 -23.17 -25.14 -16.08
CA ALA A 273 -23.08 -24.05 -17.07
C ALA A 273 -24.49 -23.72 -17.57
N ALA A 274 -24.87 -22.44 -17.60
CA ALA A 274 -26.22 -22.06 -18.01
C ALA A 274 -26.58 -22.46 -19.45
N PRO A 275 -25.66 -22.44 -20.45
CA PRO A 275 -25.96 -22.93 -21.79
C PRO A 275 -26.40 -24.41 -21.86
N ASP A 276 -26.03 -25.22 -20.87
CA ASP A 276 -26.36 -26.65 -20.82
C ASP A 276 -27.70 -26.95 -20.13
N VAL A 277 -28.34 -25.93 -19.54
CA VAL A 277 -29.57 -26.05 -18.75
C VAL A 277 -30.72 -25.36 -19.49
N ARG A 278 -31.75 -26.14 -19.85
CA ARG A 278 -32.92 -25.62 -20.59
C ARG A 278 -33.99 -25.01 -19.70
N ASP A 279 -34.07 -25.48 -18.47
CA ASP A 279 -35.07 -25.06 -17.50
C ASP A 279 -34.82 -23.61 -17.04
N ASP A 280 -35.88 -22.85 -16.80
CA ASP A 280 -35.79 -21.49 -16.26
C ASP A 280 -35.62 -21.49 -14.73
N GLY A 281 -35.31 -20.32 -14.15
CA GLY A 281 -35.11 -20.20 -12.71
C GLY A 281 -36.33 -20.59 -11.86
N ALA A 282 -37.55 -20.39 -12.38
CA ALA A 282 -38.78 -20.81 -11.70
C ALA A 282 -38.93 -22.35 -11.67
N THR A 283 -38.50 -23.03 -12.73
CA THR A 283 -38.51 -24.50 -12.80
C THR A 283 -37.38 -25.08 -11.96
N LEU A 284 -36.17 -24.53 -12.06
CA LEU A 284 -34.98 -25.00 -11.34
C LEU A 284 -35.08 -24.86 -9.82
N SER A 285 -35.82 -23.85 -9.34
CA SER A 285 -36.07 -23.63 -7.91
C SER A 285 -37.24 -24.46 -7.36
N ARG A 286 -37.59 -25.59 -7.98
CA ARG A 286 -38.57 -26.55 -7.46
C ARG A 286 -37.92 -27.92 -7.22
N PRO A 287 -38.51 -28.76 -6.33
CA PRO A 287 -38.07 -30.15 -6.16
C PRO A 287 -38.08 -30.92 -7.48
N GLY A 288 -37.08 -31.78 -7.68
CA GLY A 288 -36.88 -32.52 -8.92
C GLY A 288 -35.41 -32.62 -9.31
N VAL A 289 -35.15 -33.38 -10.38
CA VAL A 289 -33.82 -33.54 -10.97
C VAL A 289 -33.71 -32.59 -12.17
N PRO A 290 -32.86 -31.56 -12.10
CA PRO A 290 -32.71 -30.63 -13.22
C PRO A 290 -32.01 -31.30 -14.41
N SER A 291 -32.34 -30.85 -15.62
CA SER A 291 -31.64 -31.27 -16.84
C SER A 291 -30.22 -30.69 -16.92
N GLY A 292 -29.33 -31.31 -17.70
CA GLY A 292 -27.94 -30.85 -17.89
C GLY A 292 -26.92 -31.54 -16.98
N THR A 293 -25.66 -31.09 -17.04
CA THR A 293 -24.55 -31.67 -16.28
C THR A 293 -24.31 -30.89 -14.99
N TRP A 294 -24.86 -31.38 -13.88
CA TRP A 294 -24.71 -30.77 -12.56
C TRP A 294 -23.58 -31.41 -11.76
N ARG A 295 -22.78 -30.58 -11.09
CA ARG A 295 -21.63 -31.01 -10.26
C ARG A 295 -21.78 -30.46 -8.85
N ALA A 296 -21.30 -31.17 -7.83
CA ALA A 296 -21.25 -30.62 -6.49
C ALA A 296 -20.32 -29.40 -6.45
N ALA A 297 -20.86 -28.25 -6.04
CA ALA A 297 -20.20 -26.96 -6.07
C ALA A 297 -19.48 -26.66 -4.75
N THR A 298 -18.28 -26.09 -4.85
CA THR A 298 -17.54 -25.57 -3.69
C THR A 298 -18.08 -24.18 -3.37
N VAL A 299 -18.77 -24.04 -2.22
CA VAL A 299 -19.31 -22.76 -1.71
C VAL A 299 -18.93 -22.67 -0.22
N PRO A 300 -18.21 -21.63 0.23
CA PRO A 300 -17.69 -20.51 -0.57
C PRO A 300 -16.65 -20.96 -1.61
N GLY A 301 -16.74 -20.40 -2.82
CA GLY A 301 -15.82 -20.70 -3.92
C GLY A 301 -16.28 -20.13 -5.26
N THR A 302 -15.46 -20.32 -6.28
CA THR A 302 -15.72 -19.85 -7.65
C THR A 302 -16.10 -21.00 -8.57
N VAL A 303 -16.51 -20.67 -9.79
CA VAL A 303 -16.72 -21.66 -10.86
C VAL A 303 -15.44 -22.46 -11.09
N LEU A 304 -14.30 -21.77 -11.21
CA LEU A 304 -13.01 -22.42 -11.41
C LEU A 304 -12.63 -23.31 -10.23
N THR A 305 -12.81 -22.84 -9.00
CA THR A 305 -12.57 -23.66 -7.79
C THR A 305 -13.36 -24.96 -7.85
N THR A 306 -14.65 -24.87 -8.18
CA THR A 306 -15.52 -26.05 -8.30
C THR A 306 -15.03 -27.00 -9.39
N LEU A 307 -14.71 -26.49 -10.57
CA LEU A 307 -14.34 -27.34 -11.71
C LEU A 307 -12.97 -28.03 -11.50
N VAL A 308 -12.03 -27.37 -10.83
CA VAL A 308 -10.75 -27.97 -10.41
C VAL A 308 -10.98 -29.01 -9.32
N ASP A 309 -11.75 -28.69 -8.27
CA ASP A 309 -12.05 -29.58 -7.15
C ASP A 309 -12.80 -30.86 -7.59
N ARG A 310 -13.55 -30.78 -8.70
CA ARG A 310 -14.30 -31.90 -9.31
C ARG A 310 -13.53 -32.61 -10.43
N GLY A 311 -12.25 -32.28 -10.64
CA GLY A 311 -11.39 -32.96 -11.62
C GLY A 311 -11.79 -32.72 -13.08
N VAL A 312 -12.44 -31.59 -13.39
CA VAL A 312 -12.76 -31.19 -14.77
C VAL A 312 -11.54 -30.55 -15.43
N TYR A 313 -10.83 -29.71 -14.68
CA TYR A 313 -9.61 -29.02 -15.13
C TYR A 313 -8.43 -29.36 -14.22
N PRO A 314 -7.20 -29.32 -14.75
CA PRO A 314 -6.00 -29.51 -13.94
C PRO A 314 -5.80 -28.31 -12.99
N ASP A 315 -4.99 -28.51 -11.94
CA ASP A 315 -4.68 -27.44 -10.99
C ASP A 315 -3.91 -26.31 -11.69
N PRO A 316 -4.47 -25.08 -11.79
CA PRO A 316 -3.84 -23.97 -12.50
C PRO A 316 -2.52 -23.51 -11.86
N TYR A 317 -2.20 -23.97 -10.64
CA TYR A 317 -0.97 -23.62 -9.93
C TYR A 317 0.25 -24.43 -10.37
N TYR A 318 0.07 -25.44 -11.22
CA TYR A 318 1.17 -26.26 -11.72
C TYR A 318 1.50 -25.96 -13.18
N GLY A 319 2.74 -25.53 -13.42
CA GLY A 319 3.33 -25.28 -14.72
C GLY A 319 2.46 -24.36 -15.58
N LEU A 320 2.14 -24.80 -16.79
CA LEU A 320 1.28 -24.07 -17.72
C LEU A 320 -0.17 -24.58 -17.73
N ASN A 321 -0.62 -25.24 -16.65
CA ASN A 321 -1.98 -25.79 -16.56
C ASN A 321 -3.07 -24.73 -16.73
N ASN A 322 -2.83 -23.49 -16.29
CA ASN A 322 -3.78 -22.41 -16.47
C ASN A 322 -4.13 -22.18 -17.96
N LEU A 323 -3.20 -22.47 -18.89
CA LEU A 323 -3.45 -22.38 -20.35
C LEU A 323 -4.34 -23.53 -20.89
N LYS A 324 -4.57 -24.59 -20.11
CA LYS A 324 -5.47 -25.71 -20.48
C LYS A 324 -6.91 -25.47 -20.08
N ILE A 325 -7.20 -24.34 -19.44
CA ILE A 325 -8.51 -23.98 -18.93
C ILE A 325 -9.10 -22.90 -19.85
N PRO A 326 -10.32 -23.07 -20.38
CA PRO A 326 -10.84 -22.21 -21.43
C PRO A 326 -11.31 -20.85 -20.91
N GLU A 327 -11.02 -19.79 -21.66
CA GLU A 327 -11.52 -18.42 -21.40
C GLU A 327 -13.05 -18.30 -21.52
N SER A 328 -13.75 -19.30 -22.06
CA SER A 328 -15.22 -19.30 -22.07
C SER A 328 -15.80 -19.28 -20.66
N LEU A 329 -15.02 -19.67 -19.64
CA LEU A 329 -15.50 -19.66 -18.26
C LEU A 329 -15.92 -18.26 -17.77
N ALA A 330 -15.25 -17.20 -18.24
CA ALA A 330 -15.59 -15.82 -17.90
C ALA A 330 -16.64 -15.18 -18.84
N ARG A 331 -17.21 -15.94 -19.79
CA ARG A 331 -18.06 -15.41 -20.87
C ARG A 331 -19.43 -16.07 -20.97
N GLN A 332 -19.85 -16.75 -19.91
CA GLN A 332 -21.14 -17.44 -19.84
C GLN A 332 -21.70 -17.40 -18.43
N ASP A 333 -23.02 -17.54 -18.32
CA ASP A 333 -23.69 -17.64 -17.03
C ASP A 333 -23.60 -19.05 -16.44
N TYR A 334 -23.88 -19.13 -15.13
CA TYR A 334 -23.87 -20.37 -14.36
C TYR A 334 -25.11 -20.49 -13.50
N TRP A 335 -25.61 -21.72 -13.36
CA TRP A 335 -26.64 -22.05 -12.38
C TRP A 335 -26.02 -22.67 -11.15
N TYR A 336 -26.35 -22.10 -10.00
CA TYR A 336 -26.17 -22.72 -8.69
C TYR A 336 -27.53 -23.19 -8.18
N ARG A 337 -27.61 -24.40 -7.62
CA ARG A 337 -28.84 -24.95 -7.06
C ARG A 337 -28.59 -25.69 -5.76
N THR A 338 -29.46 -25.54 -4.78
CA THR A 338 -29.44 -26.34 -3.54
C THR A 338 -30.86 -26.57 -3.02
N SER A 339 -31.01 -27.54 -2.11
CA SER A 339 -32.24 -27.85 -1.42
C SER A 339 -32.02 -28.07 0.07
N PHE A 340 -32.98 -27.65 0.89
CA PHE A 340 -32.97 -27.89 2.32
C PHE A 340 -34.38 -27.92 2.90
N THR A 341 -34.53 -28.48 4.09
CA THR A 341 -35.76 -28.39 4.90
C THR A 341 -35.61 -27.28 5.93
N VAL A 342 -36.68 -26.50 6.15
CA VAL A 342 -36.68 -25.47 7.21
C VAL A 342 -36.65 -26.15 8.58
N PRO A 343 -35.75 -25.74 9.47
CA PRO A 343 -35.62 -26.39 10.77
C PRO A 343 -36.80 -25.98 11.69
N PRO A 344 -37.26 -26.87 12.60
CA PRO A 344 -38.42 -26.61 13.46
C PRO A 344 -38.34 -25.31 14.27
N GLU A 345 -37.14 -24.94 14.74
CA GLU A 345 -36.88 -23.73 15.51
C GLU A 345 -37.01 -22.41 14.71
N ALA A 346 -37.12 -22.52 13.38
CA ALA A 346 -37.42 -21.42 12.47
C ALA A 346 -38.93 -21.31 12.13
N ALA A 347 -39.76 -22.26 12.60
CA ALA A 347 -41.19 -22.26 12.33
C ALA A 347 -41.87 -20.98 12.86
N GLY A 348 -42.73 -20.39 12.04
CA GLY A 348 -43.47 -19.17 12.38
C GLY A 348 -42.64 -17.88 12.36
N LYS A 349 -41.35 -17.95 12.06
CA LYS A 349 -40.47 -16.78 11.88
C LYS A 349 -40.42 -16.34 10.41
N ARG A 350 -39.99 -15.10 10.18
CA ARG A 350 -39.59 -14.64 8.85
C ARG A 350 -38.24 -15.25 8.50
N LEU A 351 -38.05 -15.60 7.22
CA LEU A 351 -36.82 -16.19 6.71
C LEU A 351 -36.20 -15.28 5.65
N THR A 352 -34.89 -15.09 5.71
CA THR A 352 -34.12 -14.34 4.71
C THR A 352 -32.92 -15.18 4.29
N LEU A 353 -32.71 -15.32 2.97
CA LEU A 353 -31.48 -15.84 2.39
C LEU A 353 -30.46 -14.70 2.30
N VAL A 354 -29.29 -14.91 2.89
CA VAL A 354 -28.18 -13.94 2.93
C VAL A 354 -27.00 -14.52 2.17
N PHE A 355 -26.70 -13.95 1.00
CA PHE A 355 -25.51 -14.23 0.22
C PHE A 355 -24.39 -13.29 0.68
N GLY A 356 -23.30 -13.84 1.23
CA GLY A 356 -22.20 -13.04 1.75
C GLY A 356 -21.41 -12.27 0.68
N GLY A 357 -21.53 -12.66 -0.58
CA GLY A 357 -20.79 -12.11 -1.72
C GLY A 357 -20.98 -13.00 -2.96
N ILE A 358 -21.31 -12.38 -4.08
CA ILE A 358 -21.48 -13.05 -5.37
C ILE A 358 -20.68 -12.27 -6.40
N ASN A 359 -19.76 -12.93 -7.10
CA ASN A 359 -19.10 -12.31 -8.23
C ASN A 359 -19.75 -12.83 -9.53
N TYR A 360 -20.40 -12.05 -10.36
CA TYR A 360 -20.53 -10.59 -10.27
C TYR A 360 -21.98 -10.10 -10.20
N ALA A 361 -22.86 -10.61 -11.05
CA ALA A 361 -24.29 -10.33 -10.99
C ALA A 361 -25.07 -11.62 -10.78
N ALA A 362 -26.22 -11.55 -10.11
CA ALA A 362 -27.07 -12.72 -9.96
C ALA A 362 -28.56 -12.41 -9.87
N ASP A 363 -29.35 -13.33 -10.40
CA ASP A 363 -30.78 -13.45 -10.14
C ASP A 363 -31.04 -14.65 -9.23
N VAL A 364 -31.92 -14.50 -8.24
CA VAL A 364 -32.20 -15.52 -7.22
C VAL A 364 -33.67 -15.95 -7.28
N TRP A 365 -33.91 -17.25 -7.25
CA TRP A 365 -35.23 -17.86 -7.15
C TRP A 365 -35.29 -18.86 -5.99
N ALA A 366 -36.45 -18.95 -5.37
CA ALA A 366 -36.77 -20.03 -4.43
C ALA A 366 -38.22 -20.49 -4.63
N ASN A 367 -38.43 -21.80 -4.58
CA ASN A 367 -39.76 -22.43 -4.64
C ASN A 367 -40.61 -21.97 -5.85
N GLY A 368 -39.96 -21.75 -6.99
CA GLY A 368 -40.58 -21.28 -8.23
C GLY A 368 -40.90 -19.79 -8.31
N ARG A 369 -40.41 -18.98 -7.37
CA ARG A 369 -40.59 -17.52 -7.35
C ARG A 369 -39.25 -16.80 -7.45
N LYS A 370 -39.17 -15.78 -8.31
CA LYS A 370 -38.00 -14.87 -8.34
C LYS A 370 -38.03 -14.01 -7.08
N LEU A 371 -36.93 -14.03 -6.32
CA LEU A 371 -36.79 -13.24 -5.09
C LEU A 371 -36.18 -11.87 -5.36
N GLY A 372 -35.25 -11.77 -6.32
CA GLY A 372 -34.61 -10.50 -6.68
C GLY A 372 -33.31 -10.69 -7.45
N SER A 373 -32.52 -9.62 -7.53
CA SER A 373 -31.20 -9.59 -8.16
C SER A 373 -30.18 -8.84 -7.29
N THR A 374 -28.90 -9.12 -7.49
CA THR A 374 -27.78 -8.39 -6.87
C THR A 374 -26.62 -8.23 -7.87
N ARG A 375 -25.77 -7.22 -7.67
CA ARG A 375 -24.61 -6.93 -8.54
C ARG A 375 -23.47 -6.31 -7.72
N GLY A 376 -22.24 -6.70 -8.05
CA GLY A 376 -21.01 -6.28 -7.37
C GLY A 376 -20.49 -7.40 -6.47
N ALA A 377 -19.19 -7.67 -6.54
CA ALA A 377 -18.57 -8.80 -5.85
C ALA A 377 -18.70 -8.68 -4.33
N PHE A 378 -18.73 -7.46 -3.80
CA PHE A 378 -18.51 -7.19 -2.39
C PHE A 378 -19.80 -6.99 -1.59
N ILE A 379 -20.90 -6.55 -2.21
CA ILE A 379 -22.18 -6.32 -1.51
C ILE A 379 -22.89 -7.64 -1.13
N ARG A 380 -23.51 -7.66 0.06
CA ARG A 380 -24.40 -8.76 0.46
C ARG A 380 -25.72 -8.76 -0.31
N GLY A 381 -26.13 -9.92 -0.83
CA GLY A 381 -27.48 -10.15 -1.33
C GLY A 381 -28.41 -10.63 -0.22
N GLN A 382 -29.54 -9.97 0.01
CA GLN A 382 -30.51 -10.36 1.05
C GLN A 382 -31.91 -10.46 0.46
N PHE A 383 -32.54 -11.63 0.59
CA PHE A 383 -33.81 -11.94 -0.06
C PHE A 383 -34.77 -12.66 0.88
N ASP A 384 -35.98 -12.14 1.03
CA ASP A 384 -37.01 -12.79 1.84
C ASP A 384 -37.44 -14.12 1.20
N LEU A 385 -37.47 -15.17 2.01
CA LEU A 385 -37.87 -16.51 1.63
C LEU A 385 -39.25 -16.82 2.22
N VAL A 386 -40.20 -17.17 1.35
CA VAL A 386 -41.46 -17.77 1.77
C VAL A 386 -41.29 -19.29 1.74
N PRO A 387 -41.21 -19.96 2.91
CA PRO A 387 -40.95 -21.38 2.93
C PRO A 387 -42.16 -22.19 2.49
N VAL A 388 -41.90 -23.37 1.93
CA VAL A 388 -42.91 -24.42 1.66
C VAL A 388 -42.68 -25.61 2.59
N ALA A 389 -43.72 -26.45 2.74
CA ALA A 389 -43.59 -27.71 3.46
C ALA A 389 -42.63 -28.67 2.73
N GLY A 390 -41.75 -29.33 3.48
CA GLY A 390 -40.72 -30.21 2.91
C GLY A 390 -39.54 -29.45 2.32
N ASP A 391 -39.10 -29.87 1.14
CA ASP A 391 -37.91 -29.34 0.48
C ASP A 391 -38.15 -27.94 -0.07
N ASN A 392 -37.31 -27.02 0.39
CA ASN A 392 -37.17 -25.68 -0.16
C ASN A 392 -35.98 -25.68 -1.11
N VAL A 393 -36.21 -25.28 -2.36
CA VAL A 393 -35.18 -25.32 -3.40
C VAL A 393 -34.84 -23.91 -3.84
N VAL A 394 -33.55 -23.60 -3.82
CA VAL A 394 -33.00 -22.32 -4.27
C VAL A 394 -32.23 -22.53 -5.56
N ALA A 395 -32.48 -21.68 -6.55
CA ALA A 395 -31.71 -21.61 -7.78
C ALA A 395 -31.18 -20.19 -7.97
N VAL A 396 -29.93 -20.05 -8.38
CA VAL A 396 -29.25 -18.78 -8.57
C VAL A 396 -28.58 -18.80 -9.93
N ARG A 397 -28.91 -17.82 -10.78
CA ARG A 397 -28.18 -17.60 -12.03
C ARG A 397 -27.12 -16.56 -11.76
N VAL A 398 -25.85 -16.94 -11.86
CA VAL A 398 -24.69 -16.06 -11.67
C VAL A 398 -24.10 -15.70 -13.03
N SER A 399 -23.92 -14.41 -13.29
CA SER A 399 -23.29 -13.86 -14.47
C SER A 399 -21.90 -13.29 -14.12
N PRO A 400 -20.86 -13.57 -14.92
CA PRO A 400 -19.56 -12.92 -14.81
C PRO A 400 -19.65 -11.39 -14.96
N PRO A 401 -18.56 -10.66 -14.63
CA PRO A 401 -18.42 -9.27 -15.03
C PRO A 401 -18.63 -9.11 -16.54
N PRO A 402 -19.42 -8.12 -17.00
CA PRO A 402 -19.76 -7.98 -18.42
C PRO A 402 -18.55 -7.62 -19.31
N HIS A 403 -17.47 -7.09 -18.74
CA HIS A 403 -16.25 -6.74 -19.48
C HIS A 403 -15.04 -7.56 -18.98
N PRO A 404 -15.00 -8.90 -19.17
CA PRO A 404 -13.95 -9.76 -18.60
C PRO A 404 -12.55 -9.59 -19.23
N GLY A 405 -12.41 -8.72 -20.24
CA GLY A 405 -11.16 -8.42 -20.92
C GLY A 405 -10.56 -9.60 -21.69
N ILE A 406 -9.29 -9.48 -22.07
CA ILE A 406 -8.49 -10.56 -22.67
C ILE A 406 -7.18 -10.62 -21.89
N PRO A 407 -6.83 -11.76 -21.27
CA PRO A 407 -5.64 -11.85 -20.45
C PRO A 407 -4.39 -11.82 -21.33
N HIS A 408 -3.34 -11.17 -20.83
CA HIS A 408 -1.99 -11.29 -21.39
C HIS A 408 -1.30 -12.48 -20.74
N GLU A 409 -0.87 -13.45 -21.54
CA GLU A 409 -0.13 -14.61 -21.05
C GLU A 409 1.37 -14.28 -21.02
N GLN A 410 1.92 -14.27 -19.81
CA GLN A 410 3.30 -13.90 -19.56
C GLN A 410 4.28 -14.92 -20.15
N SER A 411 5.38 -14.44 -20.73
CA SER A 411 6.47 -15.29 -21.21
C SER A 411 7.77 -14.49 -21.25
N ILE A 412 8.90 -15.16 -21.50
CA ILE A 412 10.19 -14.47 -21.68
C ILE A 412 10.11 -13.51 -22.89
N SER A 413 9.38 -13.91 -23.94
CA SER A 413 9.28 -13.13 -25.18
C SER A 413 8.24 -12.00 -25.12
N ALA A 414 7.14 -12.20 -24.40
CA ALA A 414 6.05 -11.22 -24.27
C ALA A 414 6.28 -10.23 -23.11
N GLY A 415 7.03 -10.65 -22.09
CA GLY A 415 7.14 -9.92 -20.83
C GLY A 415 5.92 -10.14 -19.93
N VAL A 416 5.68 -9.17 -19.04
CA VAL A 416 4.62 -9.21 -18.01
C VAL A 416 3.23 -8.84 -18.53
N GLY A 417 3.16 -8.22 -19.71
CA GLY A 417 1.93 -7.63 -20.22
C GLY A 417 1.55 -6.31 -19.55
N GLU A 418 0.36 -5.82 -19.89
CA GLU A 418 -0.23 -4.67 -19.19
C GLU A 418 -0.95 -5.17 -17.94
N ASN A 419 -0.86 -4.39 -16.87
CA ASN A 419 -1.62 -4.65 -15.64
C ASN A 419 -3.10 -4.39 -15.89
N GLY A 420 -3.98 -5.38 -15.75
CA GLY A 420 -5.44 -5.22 -15.90
C GLY A 420 -5.92 -4.77 -17.28
N GLY A 421 -7.16 -4.27 -17.34
CA GLY A 421 -7.79 -3.88 -18.59
C GLY A 421 -9.28 -3.54 -18.42
N GLN A 422 -10.11 -3.98 -19.38
CA GLN A 422 -11.53 -3.60 -19.42
C GLN A 422 -12.31 -4.03 -18.18
N LEU A 423 -11.85 -5.03 -17.44
CA LEU A 423 -12.52 -5.48 -16.22
C LEU A 423 -12.66 -4.37 -15.17
N ALA A 424 -11.76 -3.37 -15.17
CA ALA A 424 -11.83 -2.22 -14.27
C ALA A 424 -13.10 -1.34 -14.48
N ILE A 425 -13.71 -1.38 -15.67
CA ILE A 425 -14.97 -0.68 -15.99
C ILE A 425 -16.10 -1.10 -15.04
N ASP A 426 -16.08 -2.37 -14.63
CA ASP A 426 -17.14 -2.98 -13.83
C ASP A 426 -17.08 -2.61 -12.34
N GLY A 427 -16.04 -1.89 -11.90
CA GLY A 427 -15.91 -1.33 -10.55
C GLY A 427 -15.70 -2.39 -9.47
N PRO A 428 -16.70 -2.68 -8.60
CA PRO A 428 -16.56 -3.61 -7.46
C PRO A 428 -16.39 -5.08 -7.90
N THR A 429 -15.20 -5.43 -8.39
CA THR A 429 -14.78 -6.78 -8.75
C THR A 429 -13.27 -6.98 -8.50
N PHE A 430 -12.76 -8.19 -8.70
CA PHE A 430 -11.35 -8.53 -8.56
C PHE A 430 -10.58 -8.21 -9.84
N VAL A 431 -10.25 -6.94 -10.06
CA VAL A 431 -9.68 -6.43 -11.33
C VAL A 431 -8.41 -7.17 -11.77
N ALA A 432 -7.54 -7.55 -10.82
CA ALA A 432 -6.29 -8.25 -11.12
C ALA A 432 -6.50 -9.65 -11.76
N THR A 433 -7.72 -10.19 -11.73
CA THR A 433 -8.03 -11.49 -12.34
C THR A 433 -8.04 -11.49 -13.87
N GLU A 434 -8.05 -10.30 -14.51
CA GLU A 434 -7.75 -10.19 -15.94
C GLU A 434 -6.27 -10.51 -16.24
N GLY A 435 -5.38 -10.34 -15.26
CA GLY A 435 -3.93 -10.49 -15.37
C GLY A 435 -3.22 -9.25 -14.82
N TRP A 436 -2.09 -9.46 -14.15
CA TRP A 436 -1.26 -8.41 -13.55
C TRP A 436 0.19 -8.88 -13.48
N ASP A 437 1.13 -8.00 -13.13
CA ASP A 437 2.57 -8.30 -13.02
C ASP A 437 2.97 -9.30 -11.90
N TRP A 438 2.01 -9.76 -11.08
CA TRP A 438 2.19 -10.80 -10.04
C TRP A 438 1.13 -11.92 -10.09
N ILE A 439 0.27 -11.97 -11.10
CA ILE A 439 -0.78 -13.00 -11.25
C ILE A 439 -1.22 -13.12 -12.72
N PRO A 440 -1.39 -14.33 -13.28
CA PRO A 440 -1.89 -14.49 -14.63
C PRO A 440 -3.40 -14.22 -14.68
N GLY A 441 -3.95 -14.18 -15.89
CA GLY A 441 -5.40 -14.18 -16.06
C GLY A 441 -6.06 -15.41 -15.43
N ILE A 442 -7.02 -15.19 -14.53
CA ILE A 442 -7.83 -16.24 -13.90
C ILE A 442 -9.06 -16.50 -14.74
N ARG A 443 -9.19 -17.72 -15.27
CA ARG A 443 -10.09 -18.04 -16.40
C ARG A 443 -11.57 -17.77 -16.20
N ASP A 444 -12.04 -17.73 -14.96
CA ASP A 444 -13.44 -17.40 -14.63
C ASP A 444 -13.61 -16.00 -14.03
N ARG A 445 -12.55 -15.18 -13.96
CA ARG A 445 -12.50 -13.89 -13.26
C ARG A 445 -13.05 -13.95 -11.84
N ASN A 446 -12.85 -15.09 -11.17
CA ASN A 446 -13.43 -15.46 -9.88
C ASN A 446 -14.96 -15.35 -9.81
N THR A 447 -15.67 -15.64 -10.90
CA THR A 447 -17.15 -15.69 -10.92
C THR A 447 -17.66 -16.80 -10.01
N GLY A 448 -18.65 -16.53 -9.15
CA GLY A 448 -19.31 -17.53 -8.31
C GLY A 448 -19.81 -17.02 -6.96
N LEU A 449 -20.26 -17.97 -6.13
CA LEU A 449 -20.68 -17.72 -4.75
C LEU A 449 -19.44 -17.75 -3.84
N TRP A 450 -18.60 -16.72 -3.92
CA TRP A 450 -17.27 -16.69 -3.30
C TRP A 450 -17.30 -16.50 -1.77
N ARG A 451 -18.48 -16.22 -1.19
CA ARG A 451 -18.73 -16.16 0.26
C ARG A 451 -19.86 -17.11 0.66
N PRO A 452 -19.96 -17.49 1.95
CA PRO A 452 -21.04 -18.36 2.43
C PRO A 452 -22.44 -17.80 2.16
N VAL A 453 -23.42 -18.71 2.05
CA VAL A 453 -24.85 -18.38 2.00
C VAL A 453 -25.50 -18.82 3.31
N GLU A 454 -26.21 -17.92 3.98
CA GLU A 454 -26.91 -18.19 5.23
C GLU A 454 -28.44 -18.14 5.05
N LEU A 455 -29.16 -18.97 5.80
CA LEU A 455 -30.58 -18.80 6.11
C LEU A 455 -30.69 -18.12 7.48
N LEU A 456 -31.33 -16.95 7.53
CA LEU A 456 -31.60 -16.19 8.75
C LEU A 456 -33.09 -16.31 9.12
N ALA A 457 -33.40 -16.67 10.36
CA ALA A 457 -34.75 -16.66 10.91
C ALA A 457 -34.90 -15.56 11.97
N HIS A 458 -35.87 -14.66 11.79
CA HIS A 458 -36.08 -13.50 12.65
C HIS A 458 -37.56 -13.11 12.81
N GLY A 459 -37.88 -12.24 13.78
CA GLY A 459 -39.18 -11.62 13.94
C GLY A 459 -39.42 -10.44 12.98
N ASP A 460 -40.47 -9.65 13.20
CA ASP A 460 -40.74 -8.45 12.38
C ASP A 460 -39.69 -7.34 12.54
N VAL A 461 -38.94 -7.35 13.64
CA VAL A 461 -37.89 -6.37 13.93
C VAL A 461 -36.53 -7.06 13.89
N ARG A 462 -35.57 -6.52 13.14
CA ARG A 462 -34.22 -7.05 13.03
C ARG A 462 -33.14 -6.03 13.33
N LEU A 463 -32.03 -6.52 13.89
CA LEU A 463 -30.81 -5.79 14.15
C LEU A 463 -29.96 -5.77 12.88
N LEU A 464 -29.54 -4.59 12.44
CA LEU A 464 -28.61 -4.43 11.32
C LEU A 464 -27.17 -4.32 11.85
N ASP A 465 -26.23 -3.81 11.04
CA ASP A 465 -24.82 -3.72 11.42
C ASP A 465 -24.59 -2.54 12.40
N PRO A 466 -24.25 -2.82 13.67
CA PRO A 466 -24.04 -1.76 14.66
C PRO A 466 -22.75 -0.99 14.39
N GLN A 467 -22.63 0.17 15.00
CA GLN A 467 -21.37 0.91 15.09
C GLN A 467 -20.98 1.08 16.56
N VAL A 468 -19.74 0.76 16.89
CA VAL A 468 -19.12 1.07 18.18
C VAL A 468 -18.00 2.08 17.95
N VAL A 469 -18.11 3.26 18.57
CA VAL A 469 -17.06 4.29 18.55
C VAL A 469 -16.47 4.39 19.96
N THR A 470 -15.14 4.39 20.05
CA THR A 470 -14.41 4.51 21.30
C THR A 470 -13.55 5.75 21.29
N ASP A 471 -13.64 6.56 22.34
CA ASP A 471 -12.94 7.83 22.51
C ASP A 471 -12.11 7.78 23.80
N LEU A 472 -10.80 8.03 23.70
CA LEU A 472 -9.90 8.11 24.85
C LEU A 472 -9.47 9.56 25.07
N PRO A 473 -9.39 10.04 26.33
CA PRO A 473 -8.89 11.37 26.63
C PRO A 473 -7.35 11.41 26.52
N LEU A 474 -6.81 11.20 25.32
CA LEU A 474 -5.38 11.13 25.04
C LEU A 474 -4.65 12.38 25.58
N PRO A 475 -3.44 12.23 26.15
CA PRO A 475 -2.62 11.01 26.19
C PRO A 475 -3.03 10.02 27.30
N ARG A 476 -4.06 10.31 28.09
CA ARG A 476 -4.52 9.37 29.12
C ARG A 476 -5.29 8.22 28.48
N THR A 477 -5.04 7.03 29.00
CA THR A 477 -5.68 5.79 28.54
C THR A 477 -6.36 5.03 29.69
N ASP A 478 -6.52 5.70 30.84
CA ASP A 478 -7.17 5.20 32.05
C ASP A 478 -8.71 5.20 31.97
N ARG A 479 -9.27 5.75 30.88
CA ARG A 479 -10.71 5.78 30.61
C ARG A 479 -10.97 5.71 29.09
N ALA A 480 -12.08 5.09 28.70
CA ALA A 480 -12.65 5.24 27.37
C ALA A 480 -14.16 5.52 27.45
N ASP A 481 -14.62 6.46 26.64
CA ASP A 481 -16.04 6.73 26.42
C ASP A 481 -16.49 5.91 25.21
N VAL A 482 -17.52 5.08 25.37
CA VAL A 482 -18.02 4.15 24.33
C VAL A 482 -19.39 4.59 23.83
N TYR A 483 -19.54 4.73 22.52
CA TYR A 483 -20.80 5.08 21.86
C TYR A 483 -21.26 3.90 21.02
N ILE A 484 -22.52 3.49 21.17
CA ILE A 484 -23.10 2.38 20.42
C ILE A 484 -24.29 2.88 19.64
N THR A 485 -24.27 2.73 18.32
CA THR A 485 -25.42 2.99 17.45
C THR A 485 -25.87 1.70 16.79
N VAL A 486 -27.12 1.33 17.01
CA VAL A 486 -27.72 0.10 16.48
C VAL A 486 -28.83 0.47 15.51
N PRO A 487 -28.61 0.34 14.18
CA PRO A 487 -29.71 0.45 13.24
C PRO A 487 -30.64 -0.77 13.39
N VAL A 488 -31.94 -0.49 13.49
CA VAL A 488 -33.00 -1.47 13.66
C VAL A 488 -33.98 -1.30 12.51
N ARG A 489 -34.43 -2.41 11.93
CA ARG A 489 -35.42 -2.39 10.86
C ARG A 489 -36.69 -3.11 11.28
N ASN A 490 -37.84 -2.45 11.14
CA ASN A 490 -39.16 -3.05 11.29
C ASN A 490 -39.71 -3.39 9.89
N ASP A 491 -39.74 -4.68 9.56
CA ASP A 491 -40.29 -5.24 8.32
C ASP A 491 -41.80 -5.52 8.42
N GLY A 492 -42.43 -5.14 9.54
CA GLY A 492 -43.89 -5.10 9.69
C GLY A 492 -44.53 -3.87 9.05
N THR A 493 -45.86 -3.78 9.13
CA THR A 493 -46.65 -2.72 8.47
C THR A 493 -47.09 -1.59 9.41
N THR A 494 -46.83 -1.72 10.71
CA THR A 494 -47.22 -0.73 11.73
C THR A 494 -46.03 -0.40 12.64
N PRO A 495 -46.01 0.80 13.26
CA PRO A 495 -45.05 1.10 14.29
C PRO A 495 -45.12 0.09 15.45
N ARG A 496 -43.97 -0.27 16.02
CA ARG A 496 -43.85 -1.19 17.16
C ARG A 496 -43.02 -0.58 18.28
N SER A 497 -43.28 -0.98 19.52
CA SER A 497 -42.40 -0.64 20.65
C SER A 497 -41.22 -1.59 20.64
N VAL A 498 -40.00 -1.08 20.56
CA VAL A 498 -38.78 -1.90 20.48
C VAL A 498 -37.82 -1.52 21.58
N THR A 499 -37.47 -2.48 22.44
CA THR A 499 -36.37 -2.36 23.39
C THR A 499 -35.11 -2.96 22.77
N VAL A 500 -34.06 -2.15 22.61
CA VAL A 500 -32.73 -2.61 22.23
C VAL A 500 -31.88 -2.73 23.48
N ARG A 501 -31.23 -3.88 23.66
CA ARG A 501 -30.26 -4.13 24.72
C ARG A 501 -28.88 -4.31 24.11
N ALA A 502 -27.87 -3.70 24.71
CA ALA A 502 -26.48 -3.86 24.33
C ALA A 502 -25.63 -4.19 25.56
N ALA A 503 -24.74 -5.17 25.43
CA ALA A 503 -23.85 -5.61 26.51
C ALA A 503 -22.46 -5.98 26.00
N PHE A 504 -21.42 -5.62 26.77
CA PHE A 504 -20.04 -6.04 26.57
C PHE A 504 -19.25 -5.95 27.88
N GLY A 505 -18.44 -6.95 28.20
CA GLY A 505 -17.80 -7.02 29.53
C GLY A 505 -18.85 -6.91 30.64
N ASP A 506 -18.65 -5.96 31.57
CA ASP A 506 -19.59 -5.67 32.66
C ASP A 506 -20.61 -4.56 32.32
N VAL A 507 -20.59 -4.03 31.10
CA VAL A 507 -21.47 -2.95 30.66
C VAL A 507 -22.77 -3.53 30.11
N HIS A 508 -23.90 -3.03 30.62
CA HIS A 508 -25.24 -3.35 30.14
C HIS A 508 -26.05 -2.05 30.00
N VAL A 509 -26.63 -1.82 28.82
CA VAL A 509 -27.50 -0.67 28.54
C VAL A 509 -28.73 -1.13 27.76
N GLU A 510 -29.88 -0.47 28.00
CA GLU A 510 -31.10 -0.73 27.25
C GLU A 510 -31.88 0.56 26.98
N LYS A 511 -32.59 0.58 25.85
CA LYS A 511 -33.39 1.73 25.44
C LYS A 511 -34.61 1.26 24.66
N THR A 512 -35.78 1.76 25.05
CA THR A 512 -37.05 1.51 24.36
C THR A 512 -37.39 2.69 23.46
N VAL A 513 -37.71 2.40 22.20
CA VAL A 513 -38.11 3.39 21.19
C VAL A 513 -39.30 2.88 20.39
N THR A 514 -40.08 3.80 19.80
CA THR A 514 -41.09 3.43 18.80
C THR A 514 -40.44 3.37 17.43
N VAL A 515 -40.48 2.21 16.76
CA VAL A 515 -39.89 1.98 15.44
C VAL A 515 -41.00 1.85 14.41
N SER A 516 -41.15 2.86 13.56
CA SER A 516 -42.01 2.81 12.38
C SER A 516 -41.50 1.79 11.35
N PRO A 517 -42.36 1.31 10.42
CA PRO A 517 -41.89 0.47 9.30
C PRO A 517 -40.69 1.11 8.59
N GLY A 518 -39.65 0.32 8.33
CA GLY A 518 -38.36 0.80 7.80
C GLY A 518 -37.24 0.82 8.85
N GLU A 519 -36.15 1.53 8.54
CA GLU A 519 -34.95 1.62 9.38
C GLU A 519 -35.04 2.79 10.38
N THR A 520 -34.59 2.57 11.63
CA THR A 520 -34.42 3.58 12.67
C THR A 520 -33.13 3.31 13.43
N LYS A 521 -32.36 4.35 13.77
CA LYS A 521 -31.11 4.22 14.55
C LYS A 521 -31.37 4.39 16.04
N VAL A 522 -30.95 3.43 16.86
CA VAL A 522 -31.00 3.50 18.33
C VAL A 522 -29.59 3.78 18.86
N ALA A 523 -29.38 4.97 19.42
CA ALA A 523 -28.08 5.39 19.94
C ALA A 523 -28.02 5.34 21.47
N PHE A 524 -26.89 4.85 21.97
CA PHE A 524 -26.46 4.81 23.36
C PHE A 524 -25.18 5.63 23.51
N SER A 525 -25.19 6.57 24.46
CA SER A 525 -24.06 7.47 24.71
C SER A 525 -23.68 7.53 26.19
N PRO A 526 -22.44 7.87 26.54
CA PRO A 526 -22.02 8.10 27.92
C PRO A 526 -22.79 9.22 28.65
N LYS A 527 -23.46 10.10 27.90
CA LYS A 527 -24.33 11.15 28.47
C LYS A 527 -25.59 10.55 29.09
N ASP A 528 -26.16 9.55 28.43
CA ASP A 528 -27.42 8.92 28.85
C ASP A 528 -27.18 7.68 29.72
N PHE A 529 -26.03 7.02 29.54
CA PHE A 529 -25.65 5.78 30.23
C PHE A 529 -24.23 5.87 30.79
N ALA A 530 -24.09 6.14 32.09
CA ALA A 530 -22.79 6.30 32.74
C ALA A 530 -21.91 5.04 32.66
N GLN A 531 -22.51 3.85 32.49
CA GLN A 531 -21.81 2.57 32.33
C GLN A 531 -20.93 2.54 31.07
N LEU A 532 -21.22 3.39 30.08
CA LEU A 532 -20.41 3.51 28.85
C LEU A 532 -19.13 4.34 29.03
N ARG A 533 -18.87 4.86 30.24
CA ARG A 533 -17.55 5.39 30.63
C ARG A 533 -16.74 4.28 31.27
N VAL A 534 -16.00 3.54 30.44
CA VAL A 534 -15.23 2.37 30.88
C VAL A 534 -13.93 2.86 31.54
N SER A 535 -13.71 2.47 32.80
CA SER A 535 -12.48 2.77 33.53
C SER A 535 -11.44 1.66 33.31
N ASN A 536 -10.18 2.03 33.13
CA ASN A 536 -9.05 1.13 32.85
C ASN A 536 -9.38 0.07 31.78
N PRO A 537 -9.84 0.49 30.59
CA PRO A 537 -10.19 -0.45 29.52
C PRO A 537 -8.98 -1.29 29.10
N LYS A 538 -9.22 -2.54 28.71
CA LYS A 538 -8.21 -3.36 28.02
C LYS A 538 -8.11 -2.85 26.58
N LEU A 539 -7.02 -2.16 26.27
CA LEU A 539 -6.82 -1.57 24.95
C LEU A 539 -6.42 -2.61 23.92
N TRP A 540 -6.90 -2.43 22.69
CA TRP A 540 -6.33 -3.12 21.53
C TRP A 540 -5.04 -2.40 21.09
N TRP A 541 -3.99 -3.17 20.83
CA TRP A 541 -2.72 -2.68 20.31
C TRP A 541 -2.28 -3.45 19.06
N PRO A 542 -1.59 -2.80 18.11
CA PRO A 542 -0.93 -3.49 17.01
C PRO A 542 0.20 -4.40 17.51
N ASN A 543 0.60 -5.35 16.67
CA ASN A 543 1.63 -6.34 16.98
C ASN A 543 2.94 -5.66 17.41
N GLY A 544 3.50 -6.11 18.53
CA GLY A 544 4.71 -5.56 19.14
C GLY A 544 4.50 -4.37 20.10
N TYR A 545 3.28 -3.83 20.21
CA TYR A 545 2.98 -2.69 21.09
C TYR A 545 2.12 -3.07 22.31
N GLY A 546 1.42 -4.20 22.30
CA GLY A 546 0.63 -4.66 23.45
C GLY A 546 -0.29 -5.82 23.11
N GLU A 547 -1.26 -6.06 23.98
CA GLU A 547 -2.30 -7.09 23.78
C GLU A 547 -3.32 -6.67 22.71
N GLN A 548 -3.83 -7.63 21.95
CA GLN A 548 -4.90 -7.46 20.97
C GLN A 548 -6.26 -7.64 21.65
N ALA A 549 -6.57 -6.83 22.67
CA ALA A 549 -7.80 -7.01 23.45
C ALA A 549 -9.05 -6.77 22.59
N LEU A 550 -9.96 -7.75 22.57
CA LEU A 550 -11.24 -7.69 21.86
C LEU A 550 -12.39 -7.92 22.84
N TYR A 551 -13.40 -7.06 22.76
CA TYR A 551 -14.65 -7.18 23.50
C TYR A 551 -15.71 -7.85 22.62
N GLN A 552 -16.54 -8.69 23.23
CA GLN A 552 -17.71 -9.27 22.58
C GLN A 552 -18.93 -8.39 22.88
N LEU A 553 -19.53 -7.85 21.82
CA LEU A 553 -20.79 -7.11 21.89
C LEU A 553 -21.96 -8.08 21.69
N SER A 554 -22.87 -8.14 22.64
CA SER A 554 -24.15 -8.82 22.52
C SER A 554 -25.28 -7.80 22.36
N LEU A 555 -26.17 -8.03 21.39
CA LEU A 555 -27.31 -7.19 21.08
C LEU A 555 -28.60 -8.02 21.04
N GLU A 556 -29.66 -7.48 21.63
CA GLU A 556 -31.01 -8.04 21.56
C GLU A 556 -32.01 -6.95 21.14
N ALA A 557 -32.97 -7.31 20.29
CA ALA A 557 -34.13 -6.49 20.00
C ALA A 557 -35.40 -7.21 20.51
N LEU A 558 -36.11 -6.58 21.45
CA LEU A 558 -37.42 -7.04 21.92
C LEU A 558 -38.52 -6.16 21.30
N ALA A 559 -39.35 -6.74 20.44
CA ALA A 559 -40.52 -6.07 19.88
C ALA A 559 -41.76 -6.40 20.72
N ASP A 560 -42.41 -5.36 21.23
CA ASP A 560 -43.59 -5.44 22.10
C ASP A 560 -43.38 -6.41 23.28
N GLY A 561 -42.18 -6.35 23.88
CA GLY A 561 -41.76 -7.17 25.02
C GLY A 561 -41.30 -8.60 24.69
N ARG A 562 -41.25 -8.99 23.40
CA ARG A 562 -40.84 -10.34 22.96
C ARG A 562 -39.57 -10.28 22.14
N LEU A 563 -38.64 -11.21 22.36
CA LEU A 563 -37.41 -11.31 21.58
C LEU A 563 -37.72 -11.47 20.09
N SER A 564 -37.18 -10.56 19.28
CA SER A 564 -37.38 -10.51 17.83
C SER A 564 -36.12 -10.89 17.07
N ASP A 565 -34.94 -10.43 17.54
CA ASP A 565 -33.65 -10.72 16.92
C ASP A 565 -32.50 -10.59 17.93
N THR A 566 -31.40 -11.28 17.64
CA THR A 566 -30.15 -11.27 18.41
C THR A 566 -28.95 -11.14 17.49
N ARG A 567 -27.94 -10.37 17.91
CA ARG A 567 -26.68 -10.24 17.17
C ARG A 567 -25.50 -10.24 18.13
N THR A 568 -24.42 -10.88 17.69
CA THR A 568 -23.12 -10.79 18.36
C THR A 568 -22.09 -10.21 17.39
N ASP A 569 -21.24 -9.33 17.92
CA ASP A 569 -20.17 -8.66 17.18
C ASP A 569 -18.90 -8.57 18.04
N ARG A 570 -17.77 -8.18 17.46
CA ARG A 570 -16.52 -7.90 18.20
C ARG A 570 -16.03 -6.50 17.91
N PHE A 571 -15.39 -5.89 18.89
CA PHE A 571 -14.70 -4.61 18.71
C PHE A 571 -13.49 -4.50 19.66
N GLY A 572 -12.53 -3.65 19.33
CA GLY A 572 -11.42 -3.29 20.21
C GLY A 572 -11.55 -1.84 20.68
N ILE A 573 -11.22 -1.58 21.96
CA ILE A 573 -11.11 -0.21 22.45
C ILE A 573 -9.73 0.34 22.07
N ARG A 574 -9.70 1.31 21.17
CA ARG A 574 -8.49 2.02 20.76
C ARG A 574 -8.81 3.36 20.12
N GLU A 575 -7.80 4.21 20.03
CA GLU A 575 -7.88 5.44 19.26
C GLU A 575 -6.74 5.52 18.24
N VAL A 576 -7.02 6.10 17.08
CA VAL A 576 -6.03 6.33 16.02
C VAL A 576 -5.99 7.81 15.68
N SER A 577 -4.78 8.36 15.58
CA SER A 577 -4.55 9.71 15.08
C SER A 577 -3.36 9.74 14.11
N TYR A 578 -3.27 10.81 13.34
CA TYR A 578 -2.33 10.89 12.21
C TYR A 578 -1.57 12.20 12.27
N ASP A 579 -0.23 12.13 12.24
CA ASP A 579 0.58 13.32 11.99
C ASP A 579 0.71 13.48 10.47
N LEU A 580 0.08 14.53 9.93
CA LEU A 580 0.04 14.85 8.50
C LEU A 580 0.55 16.26 8.23
N SER A 581 0.95 16.49 6.99
CA SER A 581 1.17 17.82 6.44
C SER A 581 -0.06 18.22 5.62
N LEU A 582 -0.67 19.36 5.93
CA LEU A 582 -1.89 19.85 5.28
C LEU A 582 -1.77 21.34 4.99
N PHE A 583 -2.33 21.78 3.87
CA PHE A 583 -2.44 23.21 3.58
C PHE A 583 -3.59 23.85 4.38
N ASP A 584 -3.37 25.04 4.91
CA ASP A 584 -4.45 25.90 5.37
C ASP A 584 -5.04 26.76 4.23
N THR A 585 -6.10 27.48 4.56
CA THR A 585 -6.82 28.43 3.70
C THR A 585 -5.95 29.59 3.26
N ALA A 586 -4.89 29.93 4.00
CA ALA A 586 -3.89 30.92 3.61
C ALA A 586 -2.80 30.36 2.67
N GLY A 587 -2.85 29.06 2.34
CA GLY A 587 -1.86 28.41 1.48
C GLY A 587 -0.54 28.08 2.18
N SER A 588 -0.51 28.10 3.51
CA SER A 588 0.65 27.66 4.30
C SER A 588 0.56 26.16 4.58
N LEU A 589 1.70 25.48 4.49
CA LEU A 589 1.78 24.05 4.83
C LEU A 589 1.97 23.91 6.34
N ARG A 590 1.04 23.20 7.00
CA ARG A 590 1.04 22.97 8.44
C ARG A 590 1.29 21.50 8.74
N ARG A 591 2.12 21.22 9.76
CA ARG A 591 2.26 19.88 10.35
C ARG A 591 1.32 19.76 11.54
N VAL A 592 0.37 18.82 11.48
CA VAL A 592 -0.70 18.68 12.47
C VAL A 592 -0.96 17.22 12.82
N ASN A 593 -1.41 16.96 14.04
CA ASN A 593 -2.01 15.70 14.46
C ASN A 593 -3.53 15.81 14.36
N LEU A 594 -4.16 14.82 13.73
CA LEU A 594 -5.60 14.75 13.47
C LEU A 594 -6.25 13.63 14.28
N GLN A 595 -7.24 13.97 15.10
CA GLN A 595 -8.06 13.03 15.87
C GLN A 595 -9.47 12.95 15.24
N PHE A 596 -9.66 12.02 14.31
CA PHE A 596 -10.91 11.92 13.53
C PHE A 596 -12.12 11.57 14.39
N THR A 597 -11.97 10.71 15.39
CA THR A 597 -13.04 10.40 16.36
C THR A 597 -13.59 11.68 17.01
N ASP A 598 -12.72 12.53 17.53
CA ASP A 598 -13.07 13.81 18.16
C ASP A 598 -13.81 14.75 17.20
N GLY A 599 -13.30 14.89 15.97
CA GLY A 599 -13.94 15.69 14.93
C GLY A 599 -15.34 15.16 14.60
N SER A 600 -15.47 13.85 14.39
CA SER A 600 -16.74 13.19 14.07
C SER A 600 -17.77 13.32 15.18
N LEU A 601 -17.38 13.17 16.45
CA LEU A 601 -18.29 13.36 17.60
C LEU A 601 -18.80 14.80 17.72
N ARG A 602 -18.08 15.78 17.15
CA ARG A 602 -18.48 17.19 17.05
C ARG A 602 -19.21 17.52 15.74
N GLY A 603 -19.33 16.58 14.81
CA GLY A 603 -19.90 16.81 13.48
C GLY A 603 -19.00 17.67 12.57
N GLU A 604 -17.69 17.66 12.80
CA GLU A 604 -16.71 18.48 12.09
C GLU A 604 -15.98 17.65 11.02
N ARG A 605 -15.94 18.17 9.79
CA ARG A 605 -15.05 17.66 8.73
C ARG A 605 -13.68 18.31 8.89
N LEU A 606 -12.62 17.54 9.13
CA LEU A 606 -11.30 18.10 9.42
C LEU A 606 -10.47 18.37 8.16
N VAL A 607 -10.55 17.48 7.18
CA VAL A 607 -9.72 17.47 5.97
C VAL A 607 -10.59 17.62 4.73
N ASP A 608 -10.09 18.35 3.74
CA ASP A 608 -10.69 18.52 2.42
C ASP A 608 -9.90 17.69 1.40
N VAL A 609 -10.55 16.64 0.90
CA VAL A 609 -9.96 15.65 -0.01
C VAL A 609 -10.34 15.89 -1.47
N ARG A 610 -11.07 16.98 -1.78
CA ARG A 610 -11.44 17.32 -3.16
C ARG A 610 -10.22 17.58 -4.01
N HIS A 611 -10.34 17.38 -5.31
CA HIS A 611 -9.20 17.55 -6.23
C HIS A 611 -8.60 18.94 -6.10
N GLU A 612 -9.42 19.98 -6.03
CA GLU A 612 -9.00 21.39 -5.87
C GLU A 612 -8.25 21.65 -4.55
N ALA A 613 -8.52 20.86 -3.51
CA ALA A 613 -7.93 21.00 -2.18
C ALA A 613 -6.62 20.21 -2.02
N ILE A 614 -6.36 19.26 -2.91
CA ILE A 614 -5.09 18.55 -2.98
C ILE A 614 -4.07 19.43 -3.72
N LYS A 615 -2.98 19.74 -3.05
CA LYS A 615 -1.98 20.71 -3.49
C LYS A 615 -0.58 20.09 -3.45
N GLN A 616 0.27 20.53 -4.36
CA GLN A 616 1.65 20.09 -4.43
C GLN A 616 2.51 20.90 -3.47
N SER A 617 3.25 20.18 -2.64
CA SER A 617 4.33 20.70 -1.80
C SER A 617 5.69 20.41 -2.45
N PRO A 618 6.79 21.01 -1.98
CA PRO A 618 8.13 20.76 -2.52
C PRO A 618 8.58 19.30 -2.48
N ASN A 619 7.99 18.47 -1.62
CA ASN A 619 8.44 17.08 -1.41
C ASN A 619 7.31 16.06 -1.61
N GLY A 620 6.20 16.42 -2.26
CA GLY A 620 5.07 15.50 -2.49
C GLY A 620 3.74 16.22 -2.55
N TRP A 621 2.64 15.49 -2.42
CA TRP A 621 1.29 16.04 -2.44
C TRP A 621 0.64 16.00 -1.06
N THR A 622 -0.25 16.94 -0.78
CA THR A 622 -0.98 17.00 0.49
C THR A 622 -2.38 17.53 0.29
N GLU A 623 -3.32 17.05 1.10
CA GLU A 623 -4.67 17.59 1.23
C GLU A 623 -4.65 18.95 1.96
N SER A 624 -5.82 19.58 2.08
CA SER A 624 -6.00 20.82 2.84
C SER A 624 -6.85 20.59 4.09
N LEU A 625 -6.69 21.43 5.10
CA LEU A 625 -7.67 21.55 6.18
C LEU A 625 -8.94 22.20 5.64
N THR A 626 -10.10 21.76 6.14
CA THR A 626 -11.31 22.55 5.96
C THR A 626 -11.28 23.78 6.88
N ALA A 627 -12.17 24.75 6.64
CA ALA A 627 -12.36 25.88 7.57
C ALA A 627 -12.81 25.44 8.98
N ALA A 628 -13.46 24.28 9.12
CA ALA A 628 -13.79 23.70 10.42
C ALA A 628 -12.55 23.06 11.06
N GLY A 629 -11.77 22.30 10.27
CA GLY A 629 -10.53 21.66 10.71
C GLY A 629 -9.52 22.65 11.27
N GLU A 630 -9.34 23.81 10.64
CA GLU A 630 -8.41 24.84 11.13
C GLU A 630 -8.72 25.38 12.54
N ARG A 631 -10.01 25.33 12.93
CA ARG A 631 -10.50 25.83 14.22
C ARG A 631 -10.80 24.72 15.20
N SER A 632 -10.74 23.46 14.76
CA SER A 632 -11.13 22.31 15.57
C SER A 632 -10.05 21.97 16.60
N PRO A 633 -10.43 21.65 17.86
CA PRO A 633 -9.48 21.13 18.85
C PRO A 633 -8.94 19.74 18.49
N ALA A 634 -9.60 19.03 17.56
CA ALA A 634 -9.15 17.75 17.03
C ALA A 634 -7.93 17.87 16.09
N VAL A 635 -7.52 19.10 15.77
CA VAL A 635 -6.35 19.41 14.94
C VAL A 635 -5.32 20.14 15.80
N THR A 636 -4.26 19.43 16.19
CA THR A 636 -3.21 20.01 17.06
C THR A 636 -1.91 20.19 16.30
N PRO A 637 -1.16 21.29 16.50
CA PRO A 637 0.15 21.45 15.89
C PRO A 637 1.13 20.38 16.39
N VAL A 638 1.93 19.83 15.49
CA VAL A 638 3.05 18.95 15.84
C VAL A 638 4.34 19.76 15.81
N ALA A 639 5.12 19.71 16.89
CA ALA A 639 6.35 20.50 17.04
C ALA A 639 7.48 20.05 16.10
N GLU A 640 7.39 18.84 15.56
CA GLU A 640 8.35 18.31 14.59
C GLU A 640 8.23 19.07 13.26
N THR A 641 9.35 19.65 12.82
CA THR A 641 9.40 20.57 11.67
C THR A 641 9.95 19.92 10.40
N MET A 642 9.92 18.59 10.29
CA MET A 642 10.34 17.90 9.06
C MET A 642 9.52 18.48 7.90
N PRO A 643 10.13 19.14 6.90
CA PRO A 643 9.39 19.60 5.74
C PRO A 643 9.28 18.41 4.80
N GLU A 644 8.58 17.35 5.20
CA GLU A 644 8.23 16.24 4.31
C GLU A 644 6.78 15.82 4.60
N PRO A 645 5.93 15.67 3.57
CA PRO A 645 4.54 15.29 3.74
C PRO A 645 4.47 13.79 4.00
N HIS A 646 4.79 13.36 5.21
CA HIS A 646 4.84 11.93 5.54
C HIS A 646 3.88 11.60 6.66
N LEU A 647 3.03 10.61 6.43
CA LEU A 647 2.14 10.03 7.41
C LEU A 647 2.92 9.47 8.60
N THR A 648 2.58 9.86 9.82
CA THR A 648 2.88 9.06 11.02
C THR A 648 1.58 8.59 11.64
N ILE A 649 1.41 7.28 11.79
CA ILE A 649 0.25 6.68 12.46
C ILE A 649 0.52 6.64 13.96
N ARG A 650 -0.47 7.02 14.76
CA ARG A 650 -0.48 6.83 16.21
C ARG A 650 -1.63 5.92 16.62
N VAL A 651 -1.37 4.98 17.52
CA VAL A 651 -2.41 4.18 18.18
C VAL A 651 -2.34 4.44 19.68
N ASN A 652 -3.46 4.83 20.28
CA ASN A 652 -3.58 5.20 21.70
C ASN A 652 -2.53 6.28 22.10
N GLY A 653 -2.27 7.23 21.20
CA GLY A 653 -1.30 8.32 21.38
C GLY A 653 0.18 7.97 21.10
N VAL A 654 0.51 6.70 20.85
CA VAL A 654 1.89 6.23 20.59
C VAL A 654 2.16 6.14 19.10
N GLN A 655 3.26 6.75 18.62
CA GLN A 655 3.73 6.63 17.23
C GLN A 655 4.08 5.18 16.90
N ILE A 656 3.58 4.65 15.77
CA ILE A 656 3.77 3.26 15.36
C ILE A 656 4.76 3.19 14.21
N ALA A 657 5.90 2.53 14.43
CA ALA A 657 6.85 2.23 13.38
C ALA A 657 6.23 1.17 12.46
N ALA A 658 5.66 1.61 11.33
CA ALA A 658 4.87 0.78 10.44
C ALA A 658 5.77 -0.15 9.62
N ARG A 659 5.62 -1.45 9.82
CA ARG A 659 6.40 -2.52 9.16
C ARG A 659 5.43 -3.53 8.61
N GLY A 660 5.48 -3.78 7.32
CA GLY A 660 4.53 -4.69 6.72
C GLY A 660 4.68 -4.80 5.22
N GLY A 661 3.58 -5.07 4.55
CA GLY A 661 3.55 -5.08 3.10
C GLY A 661 2.15 -5.19 2.53
N ASN A 662 2.12 -5.27 1.22
CA ASN A 662 0.92 -5.35 0.42
C ASN A 662 0.45 -6.80 0.35
N TRP A 663 -0.86 -6.94 0.49
CA TRP A 663 -1.61 -8.16 0.28
C TRP A 663 -2.49 -7.94 -0.93
N GLY A 664 -2.02 -8.39 -2.09
CA GLY A 664 -2.70 -8.22 -3.38
C GLY A 664 -4.04 -8.94 -3.40
N MET A 665 -4.02 -10.26 -3.23
CA MET A 665 -5.21 -11.11 -3.14
C MET A 665 -4.93 -12.34 -2.26
N ASP A 666 -5.93 -12.80 -1.52
CA ASP A 666 -5.88 -13.98 -0.65
C ASP A 666 -5.43 -15.24 -1.38
N ASP A 667 -6.03 -15.53 -2.53
CA ASP A 667 -5.81 -16.73 -3.32
C ASP A 667 -6.38 -16.54 -4.74
N ALA A 668 -5.65 -16.95 -5.77
CA ALA A 668 -6.05 -16.83 -7.18
C ALA A 668 -7.39 -17.52 -7.52
N MET A 669 -7.80 -18.54 -6.76
CA MET A 669 -9.10 -19.21 -6.88
C MET A 669 -10.08 -18.82 -5.75
N LYS A 670 -9.81 -17.74 -5.01
CA LYS A 670 -10.63 -17.22 -3.90
C LYS A 670 -10.96 -18.24 -2.82
N ARG A 671 -9.96 -19.05 -2.44
CA ARG A 671 -10.05 -19.95 -1.28
C ARG A 671 -9.84 -19.16 0.03
N VAL A 672 -10.85 -18.41 0.44
CA VAL A 672 -10.82 -17.44 1.58
C VAL A 672 -10.97 -18.06 2.99
N GLY A 673 -10.88 -19.38 3.13
CA GLY A 673 -11.17 -20.06 4.41
C GLY A 673 -10.20 -19.69 5.53
N ARG A 674 -10.69 -19.53 6.76
CA ARG A 674 -9.87 -19.17 7.93
C ARG A 674 -8.67 -20.10 8.13
N ASP A 675 -8.85 -21.41 7.97
CA ASP A 675 -7.78 -22.40 8.12
C ASP A 675 -6.65 -22.22 7.09
N ARG A 676 -6.98 -21.68 5.90
CA ARG A 676 -6.00 -21.34 4.87
C ARG A 676 -5.28 -20.03 5.19
N LEU A 677 -5.99 -19.03 5.69
CA LEU A 677 -5.45 -17.69 5.94
C LEU A 677 -4.65 -17.57 7.24
N ALA A 678 -5.08 -18.25 8.31
CA ALA A 678 -4.48 -18.14 9.63
C ALA A 678 -2.96 -18.41 9.67
N PRO A 679 -2.42 -19.40 8.93
CA PRO A 679 -0.97 -19.60 8.85
C PRO A 679 -0.20 -18.40 8.28
N TYR A 680 -0.71 -17.70 7.25
CA TYR A 680 -0.04 -16.52 6.69
C TYR A 680 -0.02 -15.35 7.69
N PHE A 681 -1.14 -15.12 8.39
CA PHE A 681 -1.20 -14.11 9.45
C PHE A 681 -0.24 -14.41 10.60
N ARG A 682 -0.09 -15.70 10.96
CA ARG A 682 0.94 -16.14 11.92
C ARG A 682 2.35 -15.87 11.40
N LEU A 683 2.64 -16.17 10.13
CA LEU A 683 3.94 -15.86 9.52
C LEU A 683 4.25 -14.36 9.59
N GLN A 684 3.29 -13.49 9.27
CA GLN A 684 3.47 -12.03 9.38
C GLN A 684 3.70 -11.57 10.82
N LYS A 685 2.89 -12.07 11.77
CA LYS A 685 3.03 -11.76 13.20
C LYS A 685 4.42 -12.16 13.73
N GLU A 686 4.88 -13.36 13.38
CA GLU A 686 6.19 -13.89 13.76
C GLU A 686 7.36 -13.26 13.01
N ALA A 687 7.12 -12.57 11.89
CA ALA A 687 8.08 -11.71 11.20
C ALA A 687 8.09 -10.28 11.75
N HIS A 688 7.39 -10.02 12.86
CA HIS A 688 7.30 -8.71 13.52
C HIS A 688 6.70 -7.59 12.65
N MET A 689 5.91 -7.99 11.64
CA MET A 689 5.06 -7.08 10.88
C MET A 689 3.89 -6.62 11.75
N ASN A 690 3.38 -5.42 11.46
CA ASN A 690 2.23 -4.83 12.13
C ASN A 690 1.29 -4.10 11.16
N VAL A 691 1.55 -4.12 9.85
CA VAL A 691 0.68 -3.55 8.82
C VAL A 691 0.46 -4.52 7.67
N ILE A 692 -0.77 -4.61 7.20
CA ILE A 692 -1.16 -5.15 5.90
C ILE A 692 -1.80 -4.01 5.11
N ARG A 693 -1.32 -3.75 3.89
CA ARG A 693 -2.10 -2.96 2.93
C ARG A 693 -2.96 -3.91 2.10
N ASN A 694 -4.27 -3.80 2.23
CA ASN A 694 -5.25 -4.51 1.42
C ASN A 694 -5.34 -3.81 0.05
N TRP A 695 -4.40 -4.13 -0.82
CA TRP A 695 -4.22 -3.48 -2.12
C TRP A 695 -5.47 -3.67 -2.99
N MET A 696 -5.98 -2.56 -3.54
CA MET A 696 -7.25 -2.48 -4.28
C MET A 696 -8.47 -3.10 -3.56
N GLY A 697 -8.44 -3.35 -2.25
CA GLY A 697 -9.59 -3.88 -1.51
C GLY A 697 -10.00 -5.31 -1.90
N ASN A 698 -9.09 -6.11 -2.47
CA ASN A 698 -9.41 -7.46 -2.96
C ASN A 698 -9.76 -8.46 -1.85
N ASN A 699 -9.41 -8.16 -0.60
CA ASN A 699 -9.69 -9.01 0.56
C ASN A 699 -10.79 -8.32 1.37
N THR A 700 -12.03 -8.81 1.26
CA THR A 700 -13.22 -8.19 1.86
C THR A 700 -14.09 -9.30 2.47
N GLU A 701 -13.50 -9.99 3.44
CA GLU A 701 -14.11 -11.09 4.15
C GLU A 701 -13.90 -10.98 5.66
N ALA A 702 -14.83 -11.55 6.42
CA ALA A 702 -14.75 -11.51 7.89
C ALA A 702 -13.48 -12.20 8.39
N GLU A 703 -13.09 -13.34 7.80
CA GLU A 703 -11.92 -14.12 8.19
C GLU A 703 -10.63 -13.30 8.12
N PHE A 704 -10.48 -12.45 7.10
CA PHE A 704 -9.30 -11.58 6.93
C PHE A 704 -9.23 -10.51 8.04
N PHE A 705 -10.32 -9.77 8.27
CA PHE A 705 -10.33 -8.72 9.29
C PHE A 705 -10.30 -9.29 10.72
N ASP A 706 -10.96 -10.42 10.97
CA ASP A 706 -10.92 -11.15 12.22
C ASP A 706 -9.50 -11.60 12.57
N LEU A 707 -8.78 -12.18 11.60
CA LEU A 707 -7.39 -12.57 11.79
C LEU A 707 -6.49 -11.36 11.99
N ALA A 708 -6.73 -10.25 11.28
CA ALA A 708 -5.99 -9.00 11.46
C ALA A 708 -6.16 -8.43 12.87
N ASP A 709 -7.39 -8.42 13.40
CA ASP A 709 -7.70 -8.00 14.76
C ASP A 709 -6.98 -8.85 15.81
N GLU A 710 -7.06 -10.17 15.68
CA GLU A 710 -6.49 -11.13 16.63
C GLU A 710 -4.96 -11.15 16.62
N THR A 711 -4.36 -10.87 15.46
CA THR A 711 -2.90 -10.87 15.31
C THR A 711 -2.28 -9.50 15.49
N GLY A 712 -3.07 -8.43 15.51
CA GLY A 712 -2.59 -7.07 15.68
C GLY A 712 -2.03 -6.49 14.38
N MET A 713 -2.47 -6.99 13.22
CA MET A 713 -2.12 -6.42 11.93
C MET A 713 -3.03 -5.23 11.66
N MET A 714 -2.47 -4.03 11.60
CA MET A 714 -3.22 -2.87 11.14
C MET A 714 -3.49 -2.99 9.64
N VAL A 715 -4.70 -2.67 9.19
CA VAL A 715 -5.10 -2.74 7.78
C VAL A 715 -5.21 -1.33 7.22
N LEU A 716 -4.41 -1.04 6.19
CA LEU A 716 -4.64 0.08 5.28
C LEU A 716 -5.52 -0.44 4.14
N ASN A 717 -6.77 0.02 4.05
CA ASN A 717 -7.77 -0.59 3.19
C ASN A 717 -8.07 0.27 1.96
N ASP A 718 -7.70 -0.21 0.77
CA ASP A 718 -8.05 0.40 -0.50
C ASP A 718 -9.49 0.03 -0.93
N PHE A 719 -10.08 0.84 -1.80
CA PHE A 719 -11.22 0.44 -2.64
C PHE A 719 -10.75 0.01 -4.04
N TRP A 720 -11.68 -0.54 -4.84
CA TRP A 720 -11.41 -1.33 -6.06
C TRP A 720 -11.02 -0.50 -7.30
N GLN A 721 -10.00 0.35 -7.17
CA GLN A 721 -9.45 1.16 -8.27
C GLN A 721 -7.92 1.14 -8.27
N SER A 722 -7.33 1.10 -9.47
CA SER A 722 -5.89 1.26 -9.71
C SER A 722 -5.63 2.08 -10.97
N THR A 723 -4.39 2.13 -11.46
CA THR A 723 -3.53 3.31 -11.43
C THR A 723 -3.98 4.48 -12.31
N GLN A 724 -3.90 5.71 -11.79
CA GLN A 724 -4.33 6.90 -12.52
C GLN A 724 -3.44 7.19 -13.72
N ASN A 725 -4.06 7.57 -14.84
CA ASN A 725 -3.43 7.72 -16.15
C ASN A 725 -2.88 6.41 -16.71
N PHE A 726 -3.26 5.27 -16.13
CA PHE A 726 -2.88 3.97 -16.63
C PHE A 726 -4.10 3.06 -16.78
N GLN A 727 -4.91 2.79 -15.76
CA GLN A 727 -6.12 1.95 -15.88
C GLN A 727 -7.36 2.75 -16.29
N VAL A 728 -8.28 2.11 -17.01
CA VAL A 728 -9.63 2.65 -17.23
C VAL A 728 -10.42 2.76 -15.91
N GLU A 729 -11.27 3.78 -15.79
CA GLU A 729 -12.06 4.05 -14.59
C GLU A 729 -13.36 3.22 -14.54
N PRO A 730 -13.86 2.89 -13.33
CA PRO A 730 -15.21 2.37 -13.16
C PRO A 730 -16.27 3.30 -13.76
N GLN A 731 -17.26 2.74 -14.47
CA GLN A 731 -18.30 3.53 -15.14
C GLN A 731 -19.61 3.67 -14.38
N ASP A 732 -19.81 2.88 -13.32
CA ASP A 732 -21.01 2.92 -12.47
C ASP A 732 -20.65 3.34 -11.03
N PRO A 733 -20.56 4.66 -10.76
CA PRO A 733 -20.20 5.15 -9.42
C PRO A 733 -21.25 4.82 -8.37
N GLU A 734 -22.53 4.72 -8.73
CA GLU A 734 -23.59 4.37 -7.77
C GLU A 734 -23.43 2.94 -7.28
N LEU A 735 -23.19 1.99 -8.20
CA LEU A 735 -22.91 0.61 -7.86
C LEU A 735 -21.65 0.48 -6.99
N PHE A 736 -20.59 1.22 -7.34
CA PHE A 736 -19.34 1.25 -6.58
C PHE A 736 -19.58 1.72 -5.14
N LEU A 737 -20.21 2.89 -4.97
CA LEU A 737 -20.48 3.48 -3.66
C LEU A 737 -21.45 2.61 -2.84
N LYS A 738 -22.42 1.95 -3.47
CA LYS A 738 -23.33 1.01 -2.79
C LYS A 738 -22.60 -0.21 -2.24
N ASN A 739 -21.63 -0.75 -2.98
CA ASN A 739 -20.78 -1.83 -2.50
C ASN A 739 -19.89 -1.33 -1.34
N ALA A 740 -19.30 -0.14 -1.47
CA ALA A 740 -18.45 0.46 -0.44
C ALA A 740 -19.23 0.68 0.87
N ASP A 741 -20.49 1.13 0.78
CA ASP A 741 -21.35 1.39 1.94
C ASP A 741 -21.61 0.11 2.74
N ASP A 742 -21.95 -0.99 2.06
CA ASP A 742 -22.14 -2.29 2.69
C ASP A 742 -20.85 -2.85 3.30
N VAL A 743 -19.69 -2.64 2.66
CA VAL A 743 -18.37 -3.03 3.20
C VAL A 743 -18.04 -2.25 4.47
N VAL A 744 -18.12 -0.92 4.43
CA VAL A 744 -17.79 -0.07 5.58
C VAL A 744 -18.74 -0.35 6.75
N ARG A 745 -20.05 -0.48 6.49
CA ARG A 745 -21.03 -0.83 7.53
C ARG A 745 -20.73 -2.16 8.21
N ARG A 746 -20.30 -3.17 7.46
CA ARG A 746 -19.94 -4.48 8.00
C ARG A 746 -18.69 -4.43 8.85
N TYR A 747 -17.65 -3.74 8.38
CA TYR A 747 -16.30 -3.95 8.87
C TYR A 747 -15.71 -2.79 9.70
N ARG A 748 -16.41 -1.65 9.82
CA ARG A 748 -15.96 -0.47 10.60
C ARG A 748 -15.63 -0.73 12.08
N ASN A 749 -16.17 -1.81 12.68
CA ASN A 749 -15.91 -2.16 14.08
C ASN A 749 -14.59 -2.93 14.28
N HIS A 750 -13.93 -3.37 13.21
CA HIS A 750 -12.62 -4.02 13.29
C HIS A 750 -11.55 -3.00 13.72
N PRO A 751 -10.92 -3.14 14.91
CA PRO A 751 -9.85 -2.25 15.33
C PRO A 751 -8.62 -2.32 14.41
N SER A 752 -8.41 -3.42 13.68
CA SER A 752 -7.32 -3.56 12.72
C SER A 752 -7.37 -2.53 11.60
N ILE A 753 -8.53 -2.21 11.03
CA ILE A 753 -8.64 -1.18 10.00
C ILE A 753 -8.19 0.15 10.60
N ILE A 754 -7.22 0.84 10.01
CA ILE A 754 -6.72 2.13 10.51
C ILE A 754 -6.77 3.25 9.47
N LEU A 755 -7.02 2.95 8.19
CA LEU A 755 -6.99 3.94 7.13
C LEU A 755 -7.83 3.45 5.94
N TRP A 756 -8.56 4.36 5.30
CA TRP A 756 -9.28 4.09 4.06
C TRP A 756 -8.63 4.84 2.90
N PHE A 757 -8.30 4.11 1.83
CA PHE A 757 -7.77 4.65 0.60
C PHE A 757 -8.80 4.60 -0.53
N GLY A 758 -8.97 5.70 -1.25
CA GLY A 758 -9.86 5.75 -2.42
C GLY A 758 -9.37 4.89 -3.57
N ARG A 759 -8.05 4.89 -3.83
CA ARG A 759 -7.45 4.25 -5.01
C ARG A 759 -5.97 3.90 -4.82
N ASN A 760 -5.55 2.82 -5.48
CA ASN A 760 -4.14 2.53 -5.76
C ASN A 760 -3.53 3.50 -6.80
N GLU A 761 -2.43 4.18 -6.43
CA GLU A 761 -1.64 5.05 -7.32
C GLU A 761 -2.42 6.14 -8.06
N GLY A 762 -3.04 7.03 -7.29
CA GLY A 762 -3.71 8.23 -7.79
C GLY A 762 -4.88 8.60 -6.91
N VAL A 763 -5.76 9.46 -7.41
CA VAL A 763 -7.00 9.85 -6.72
C VAL A 763 -8.19 9.42 -7.60
N PRO A 764 -9.28 8.86 -7.06
CA PRO A 764 -10.49 8.61 -7.85
C PRO A 764 -10.99 9.91 -8.49
N TYR A 765 -11.71 9.83 -9.60
CA TYR A 765 -12.36 11.01 -10.17
C TYR A 765 -13.39 11.61 -9.18
N PRO A 766 -13.73 12.91 -9.29
CA PRO A 766 -14.43 13.66 -8.24
C PRO A 766 -15.68 12.98 -7.67
N THR A 767 -16.58 12.47 -8.53
CA THR A 767 -17.82 11.80 -8.10
C THR A 767 -17.57 10.61 -7.17
N LEU A 768 -16.54 9.80 -7.43
CA LEU A 768 -16.19 8.68 -6.54
C LEU A 768 -15.41 9.15 -5.33
N ASN A 769 -14.43 10.05 -5.50
CA ASN A 769 -13.60 10.49 -4.39
C ASN A 769 -14.42 11.20 -3.30
N GLU A 770 -15.28 12.14 -3.71
CA GLU A 770 -16.18 12.86 -2.79
C GLU A 770 -17.28 11.95 -2.25
N GLY A 771 -17.82 11.05 -3.09
CA GLY A 771 -18.81 10.06 -2.65
C GLY A 771 -18.26 9.11 -1.58
N LEU A 772 -16.99 8.70 -1.69
CA LEU A 772 -16.30 7.89 -0.69
C LEU A 772 -16.01 8.70 0.58
N ASP A 773 -15.55 9.95 0.48
CA ASP A 773 -15.38 10.83 1.66
C ASP A 773 -16.68 11.00 2.44
N ASP A 774 -17.77 11.32 1.74
CA ASP A 774 -19.10 11.46 2.33
C ASP A 774 -19.59 10.18 3.00
N LEU A 775 -19.30 9.04 2.38
CA LEU A 775 -19.64 7.72 2.91
C LEU A 775 -18.83 7.39 4.15
N ILE A 776 -17.50 7.56 4.13
CA ILE A 776 -16.65 7.27 5.29
C ILE A 776 -17.02 8.18 6.45
N ALA A 777 -17.23 9.47 6.22
CA ALA A 777 -17.63 10.39 7.28
C ALA A 777 -19.02 10.11 7.86
N ARG A 778 -19.94 9.51 7.06
CA ARG A 778 -21.28 9.12 7.52
C ARG A 778 -21.30 7.78 8.25
N GLU A 779 -20.58 6.79 7.76
CA GLU A 779 -20.68 5.40 8.23
C GLU A 779 -19.55 4.98 9.17
N ASP A 780 -18.38 5.61 9.15
CA ASP A 780 -17.26 5.33 10.07
C ASP A 780 -16.91 6.57 10.90
N GLY A 781 -16.41 7.64 10.27
CA GLY A 781 -16.05 8.92 10.91
C GLY A 781 -14.83 8.86 11.85
N THR A 782 -14.35 7.68 12.25
CA THR A 782 -13.27 7.54 13.26
C THR A 782 -11.88 7.41 12.66
N ARG A 783 -11.76 7.33 11.33
CA ARG A 783 -10.51 7.07 10.61
C ARG A 783 -10.31 8.08 9.49
N TRP A 784 -9.05 8.30 9.11
CA TRP A 784 -8.73 9.14 7.96
C TRP A 784 -9.18 8.42 6.67
N PHE A 785 -9.74 9.19 5.74
CA PHE A 785 -9.90 8.82 4.35
C PHE A 785 -8.97 9.70 3.52
N THR A 786 -8.23 9.09 2.61
CA THR A 786 -7.50 9.83 1.57
C THR A 786 -7.69 9.16 0.22
N GLY A 787 -7.78 9.96 -0.83
CA GLY A 787 -8.00 9.44 -2.18
C GLY A 787 -6.84 8.58 -2.70
N SER A 788 -5.64 8.74 -2.16
CA SER A 788 -4.40 8.21 -2.75
C SER A 788 -3.61 7.33 -1.79
N SER A 789 -3.32 6.11 -2.21
CA SER A 789 -2.34 5.24 -1.58
C SER A 789 -0.98 5.26 -2.29
N ASN A 790 -0.46 6.45 -2.64
CA ASN A 790 0.91 6.57 -3.17
C ASN A 790 1.67 7.85 -2.78
N VAL A 791 1.16 9.06 -3.10
CA VAL A 791 1.97 10.30 -2.99
C VAL A 791 1.33 11.41 -2.16
N VAL A 792 0.05 11.28 -1.78
CA VAL A 792 -0.61 12.24 -0.89
C VAL A 792 -0.25 11.91 0.55
N ASN A 793 0.56 12.75 1.20
CA ASN A 793 1.16 12.49 2.51
C ASN A 793 1.99 11.18 2.60
N LEU A 794 2.45 10.67 1.46
CA LEU A 794 3.13 9.38 1.32
C LEU A 794 4.35 9.48 0.41
N GLN A 795 5.21 8.48 0.46
CA GLN A 795 6.32 8.27 -0.48
C GLN A 795 5.81 7.46 -1.67
N GLY A 796 6.09 7.93 -2.89
CA GLY A 796 5.67 7.27 -4.13
C GLY A 796 6.09 5.80 -4.22
N SER A 797 5.38 5.06 -5.07
CA SER A 797 5.53 3.60 -5.19
C SER A 797 6.85 3.18 -5.83
N GLY A 798 7.30 1.98 -5.45
CA GLY A 798 8.51 1.36 -5.95
C GLY A 798 9.78 1.83 -5.22
N PRO A 799 10.97 1.44 -5.72
CA PRO A 799 11.21 0.61 -6.90
C PRO A 799 10.70 -0.83 -6.72
N TYR A 800 10.56 -1.56 -7.83
CA TYR A 800 10.14 -2.98 -7.85
C TYR A 800 11.23 -3.95 -8.33
N ASN A 801 12.37 -3.43 -8.80
CA ASN A 801 13.51 -4.19 -9.27
C ASN A 801 14.63 -4.22 -8.23
N TYR A 802 15.68 -5.02 -8.46
CA TYR A 802 16.82 -5.09 -7.52
C TYR A 802 17.53 -3.75 -7.40
N ARG A 803 17.79 -3.34 -6.15
CA ARG A 803 18.61 -2.21 -5.76
C ARG A 803 19.70 -2.67 -4.79
N PRO A 804 20.92 -2.13 -4.90
CA PRO A 804 21.97 -2.42 -3.92
C PRO A 804 21.53 -2.03 -2.50
N PRO A 805 21.88 -2.83 -1.47
CA PRO A 805 21.49 -2.60 -0.08
C PRO A 805 21.71 -1.17 0.44
N VAL A 806 22.80 -0.52 0.05
CA VAL A 806 23.12 0.87 0.45
C VAL A 806 22.02 1.87 0.07
N GLY A 807 21.33 1.64 -1.06
CA GLY A 807 20.26 2.53 -1.53
C GLY A 807 19.14 2.72 -0.51
N TYR A 808 18.83 1.67 0.26
CA TYR A 808 17.79 1.67 1.29
C TYR A 808 18.12 2.49 2.55
N PHE A 809 19.38 2.90 2.71
CA PHE A 809 19.83 3.79 3.78
C PHE A 809 20.02 5.24 3.31
N THR A 810 19.98 5.47 1.99
CA THR A 810 20.24 6.75 1.34
C THR A 810 18.98 7.25 0.62
N ASP A 811 18.95 7.21 -0.71
CA ASP A 811 17.89 7.82 -1.54
C ASP A 811 16.52 7.15 -1.37
N LEU A 812 16.47 5.88 -0.98
CA LEU A 812 15.22 5.16 -0.73
C LEU A 812 14.75 5.27 0.73
N ALA A 813 15.53 5.90 1.61
CA ALA A 813 15.26 6.04 3.04
C ALA A 813 14.47 7.32 3.36
N SER A 814 13.29 7.48 2.76
CA SER A 814 12.41 8.63 3.00
C SER A 814 10.95 8.21 3.19
N GLY A 815 10.31 8.82 4.19
CA GLY A 815 8.88 8.88 4.41
C GLY A 815 8.16 7.63 4.86
N PHE A 816 6.89 7.58 4.45
CA PHE A 816 6.01 6.43 4.60
C PHE A 816 5.83 5.82 3.22
N SER A 817 6.59 4.76 2.92
CA SER A 817 6.47 4.04 1.66
C SER A 817 5.47 2.91 1.78
N VAL A 818 4.44 2.98 0.93
CA VAL A 818 3.37 1.98 0.85
C VAL A 818 3.71 0.83 -0.10
N GLU A 819 4.71 0.99 -0.96
CA GLU A 819 5.18 -0.04 -1.88
C GLU A 819 6.68 0.06 -2.12
N THR A 820 7.43 -0.97 -1.78
CA THR A 820 8.84 -1.15 -2.18
C THR A 820 9.10 -2.63 -2.38
N GLY A 821 9.58 -3.02 -3.55
CA GLY A 821 9.76 -4.41 -3.92
C GLY A 821 11.12 -4.72 -4.51
N THR A 822 11.49 -6.00 -4.47
CA THR A 822 12.67 -6.55 -5.11
C THR A 822 12.43 -8.01 -5.49
N PRO A 823 13.04 -8.56 -6.56
CA PRO A 823 12.90 -9.97 -6.90
C PRO A 823 13.20 -10.89 -5.71
N SER A 824 12.37 -11.92 -5.52
CA SER A 824 12.39 -12.78 -4.35
C SER A 824 12.08 -14.23 -4.74
N LEU A 825 13.12 -15.00 -5.04
CA LEU A 825 12.98 -16.36 -5.56
C LEU A 825 12.51 -17.29 -4.44
N SER A 826 11.49 -18.10 -4.72
CA SER A 826 11.02 -19.14 -3.80
C SER A 826 12.09 -20.22 -3.59
N THR A 827 11.88 -21.07 -2.59
CA THR A 827 12.80 -22.17 -2.30
C THR A 827 12.85 -23.17 -3.47
N LEU A 828 13.96 -23.90 -3.58
CA LEU A 828 14.11 -25.00 -4.54
C LEU A 828 12.92 -25.98 -4.49
N GLU A 829 12.44 -26.28 -3.29
CA GLU A 829 11.36 -27.22 -3.03
C GLU A 829 9.98 -26.66 -3.38
N SER A 830 9.78 -25.35 -3.25
CA SER A 830 8.55 -24.66 -3.65
C SER A 830 8.44 -24.62 -5.17
N VAL A 831 9.51 -24.25 -5.88
CA VAL A 831 9.53 -24.24 -7.35
C VAL A 831 9.34 -25.66 -7.92
N ARG A 832 9.99 -26.68 -7.34
CA ARG A 832 9.78 -28.08 -7.77
C ARG A 832 8.37 -28.60 -7.48
N ALA A 833 7.64 -28.00 -6.55
CA ALA A 833 6.25 -28.37 -6.29
C ALA A 833 5.29 -27.81 -7.36
N THR A 834 5.71 -26.81 -8.13
CA THR A 834 4.87 -26.11 -9.10
C THR A 834 5.26 -26.37 -10.55
N MET A 835 6.39 -27.02 -10.83
CA MET A 835 6.79 -27.38 -12.21
C MET A 835 7.77 -28.56 -12.24
N PRO A 836 7.91 -29.27 -13.37
CA PRO A 836 8.89 -30.35 -13.48
C PRO A 836 10.32 -29.82 -13.59
N ASP A 837 11.31 -30.60 -13.16
CA ASP A 837 12.73 -30.21 -13.14
C ASP A 837 13.25 -29.70 -14.50
N SER A 838 12.73 -30.23 -15.62
CA SER A 838 13.09 -29.80 -16.99
C SER A 838 12.77 -28.33 -17.29
N GLU A 839 11.86 -27.73 -16.52
CA GLU A 839 11.44 -26.33 -16.66
C GLU A 839 12.24 -25.38 -15.74
N THR A 840 13.01 -25.91 -14.79
CA THR A 840 13.71 -25.08 -13.79
C THR A 840 15.05 -24.53 -14.30
N TRP A 841 15.75 -25.27 -15.17
CA TRP A 841 17.07 -24.86 -15.69
C TRP A 841 17.35 -25.34 -17.13
N PRO A 842 17.92 -24.48 -18.02
CA PRO A 842 17.99 -23.02 -17.88
C PRO A 842 16.61 -22.40 -17.64
N LEU A 843 16.54 -21.15 -17.18
CA LEU A 843 15.27 -20.46 -16.91
C LEU A 843 14.32 -20.57 -18.13
N SER A 844 13.05 -20.89 -17.89
CA SER A 844 12.05 -21.23 -18.91
C SER A 844 10.88 -20.25 -18.92
N ASP A 845 10.02 -20.33 -19.95
CA ASP A 845 8.74 -19.62 -19.94
C ASP A 845 7.85 -20.06 -18.78
N THR A 846 7.95 -21.32 -18.31
CA THR A 846 7.19 -21.78 -17.15
C THR A 846 7.57 -21.01 -15.89
N LEU A 847 8.87 -20.79 -15.66
CA LEU A 847 9.30 -19.98 -14.52
C LEU A 847 8.95 -18.49 -14.70
N ALA A 848 9.03 -17.97 -15.93
CA ALA A 848 8.61 -16.61 -16.23
C ALA A 848 7.11 -16.41 -16.00
N TYR A 849 6.28 -17.38 -16.41
CA TYR A 849 4.83 -17.38 -16.15
C TYR A 849 4.56 -17.31 -14.65
N HIS A 850 5.38 -17.95 -13.82
CA HIS A 850 5.34 -17.86 -12.35
C HIS A 850 6.17 -16.69 -11.80
N ASP A 851 6.03 -15.52 -12.43
CA ASP A 851 6.54 -14.20 -12.04
C ASP A 851 8.06 -13.95 -12.10
N TRP A 852 8.86 -14.80 -12.74
CA TRP A 852 10.30 -14.55 -12.93
C TRP A 852 10.61 -13.81 -14.25
N HIS A 853 10.25 -12.53 -14.32
CA HIS A 853 10.26 -11.75 -15.55
C HIS A 853 11.55 -10.97 -15.81
N PHE A 854 11.88 -10.70 -17.08
CA PHE A 854 13.07 -9.93 -17.48
C PHE A 854 12.73 -8.54 -18.04
N ALA A 855 11.52 -8.03 -17.80
CA ALA A 855 11.08 -6.72 -18.25
C ALA A 855 9.89 -6.26 -17.39
N GLY A 856 9.51 -4.98 -17.52
CA GLY A 856 8.37 -4.42 -16.80
C GLY A 856 8.60 -4.25 -15.29
N ASN A 857 7.52 -4.13 -14.54
CA ASN A 857 7.58 -4.19 -13.09
C ASN A 857 8.08 -5.58 -12.66
N GLY A 858 9.07 -5.61 -11.77
CA GLY A 858 9.65 -6.87 -11.30
C GLY A 858 10.77 -7.40 -12.19
N ASP A 859 11.25 -6.61 -13.16
CA ASP A 859 12.39 -6.96 -14.00
C ASP A 859 13.59 -7.49 -13.18
N THR A 860 13.91 -8.76 -13.43
CA THR A 860 14.99 -9.49 -12.77
C THR A 860 16.35 -9.28 -13.42
N LYS A 861 16.48 -8.53 -14.53
CA LYS A 861 17.78 -8.30 -15.20
C LYS A 861 18.84 -7.72 -14.27
N THR A 862 18.49 -6.71 -13.47
CA THR A 862 19.44 -6.13 -12.50
C THR A 862 19.81 -7.13 -11.42
N PHE A 863 18.85 -7.91 -10.93
CA PHE A 863 19.08 -8.99 -9.97
C PHE A 863 20.05 -10.04 -10.54
N MET A 864 19.77 -10.56 -11.75
CA MET A 864 20.59 -11.58 -12.41
C MET A 864 22.00 -11.08 -12.72
N THR A 865 22.13 -9.83 -13.16
CA THR A 865 23.43 -9.22 -13.46
C THR A 865 24.24 -9.07 -12.17
N THR A 866 23.65 -8.52 -11.11
CA THR A 866 24.33 -8.38 -9.82
C THR A 866 24.67 -9.74 -9.21
N LEU A 867 23.78 -10.74 -9.30
CA LEU A 867 24.04 -12.12 -8.86
C LEU A 867 25.27 -12.71 -9.57
N ALA A 868 25.38 -12.53 -10.89
CA ALA A 868 26.52 -13.00 -11.66
C ALA A 868 27.82 -12.26 -11.29
N THR A 869 27.75 -10.94 -11.04
CA THR A 869 28.91 -10.17 -10.55
C THR A 869 29.36 -10.65 -9.17
N MET A 870 28.42 -10.84 -8.24
CA MET A 870 28.69 -11.21 -6.85
C MET A 870 29.17 -12.64 -6.70
N PHE A 871 28.60 -13.61 -7.43
CA PHE A 871 28.83 -15.03 -7.14
C PHE A 871 29.26 -15.85 -8.36
N GLY A 872 29.38 -15.21 -9.53
CA GLY A 872 29.54 -15.89 -10.81
C GLY A 872 28.21 -16.43 -11.36
N PRO A 873 28.10 -16.63 -12.69
CA PRO A 873 26.91 -17.20 -13.32
C PRO A 873 26.48 -18.51 -12.66
N ALA A 874 25.18 -18.71 -12.51
CA ALA A 874 24.66 -19.98 -12.00
C ALA A 874 24.82 -21.10 -13.04
N THR A 875 25.05 -22.32 -12.55
CA THR A 875 25.30 -23.51 -13.40
C THR A 875 24.15 -24.52 -13.41
N SER A 876 23.26 -24.42 -12.43
CA SER A 876 22.04 -25.24 -12.27
C SER A 876 21.01 -24.43 -11.48
N PHE A 877 19.75 -24.88 -11.44
CA PHE A 877 18.74 -24.21 -10.62
C PHE A 877 19.06 -24.24 -9.12
N ALA A 878 19.64 -25.33 -8.61
CA ALA A 878 20.05 -25.41 -7.20
C ALA A 878 21.19 -24.42 -6.87
N ASP A 879 22.15 -24.22 -7.78
CA ASP A 879 23.18 -23.20 -7.62
C ASP A 879 22.60 -21.77 -7.75
N PHE A 880 21.65 -21.58 -8.67
CA PHE A 880 20.92 -20.32 -8.81
C PHE A 880 20.15 -19.95 -7.55
N GLU A 881 19.35 -20.88 -6.99
CA GLU A 881 18.62 -20.66 -5.74
C GLU A 881 19.58 -20.37 -4.59
N ARG A 882 20.64 -21.17 -4.40
CA ARG A 882 21.65 -20.95 -3.36
C ARG A 882 22.23 -19.53 -3.39
N LYS A 883 22.49 -18.99 -4.59
CA LYS A 883 22.99 -17.61 -4.81
C LYS A 883 21.89 -16.57 -4.61
N ALA A 884 20.70 -16.79 -5.14
CA ALA A 884 19.55 -15.88 -5.00
C ALA A 884 19.16 -15.70 -3.53
N GLN A 885 19.18 -16.77 -2.73
CA GLN A 885 18.87 -16.71 -1.30
C GLN A 885 19.86 -15.84 -0.50
N MET A 886 21.13 -15.72 -0.92
CA MET A 886 22.08 -14.78 -0.29
C MET A 886 21.66 -13.32 -0.50
N MET A 887 21.26 -12.96 -1.72
CA MET A 887 20.76 -11.61 -2.04
C MET A 887 19.39 -11.35 -1.42
N ASN A 888 18.48 -12.33 -1.44
CA ASN A 888 17.16 -12.18 -0.84
C ASN A 888 17.24 -11.90 0.65
N LEU A 889 18.15 -12.55 1.38
CA LEU A 889 18.38 -12.24 2.80
C LEU A 889 18.89 -10.80 2.98
N GLU A 890 19.97 -10.42 2.27
CA GLU A 890 20.62 -9.13 2.43
C GLU A 890 19.69 -7.97 2.07
N THR A 891 19.00 -8.05 0.93
CA THR A 891 18.15 -6.96 0.43
C THR A 891 16.90 -6.76 1.29
N HIS A 892 16.22 -7.83 1.70
CA HIS A 892 15.02 -7.70 2.54
C HIS A 892 15.35 -7.21 3.95
N LYS A 893 16.52 -7.60 4.46
CA LYS A 893 17.06 -7.05 5.70
C LYS A 893 17.37 -5.55 5.55
N ALA A 894 18.05 -5.15 4.47
CA ALA A 894 18.41 -3.76 4.21
C ALA A 894 17.18 -2.85 4.02
N MET A 895 16.07 -3.33 3.43
CA MET A 895 14.83 -2.56 3.28
C MET A 895 14.27 -2.07 4.62
N TYR A 896 14.30 -2.92 5.66
CA TYR A 896 13.82 -2.56 6.99
C TYR A 896 14.90 -1.92 7.87
N GLU A 897 16.16 -2.36 7.81
CA GLU A 897 17.24 -1.72 8.56
C GLU A 897 17.46 -0.28 8.06
N GLY A 898 17.40 -0.04 6.76
CA GLY A 898 17.47 1.31 6.18
C GLY A 898 16.31 2.20 6.59
N PHE A 899 15.10 1.63 6.68
CA PHE A 899 13.94 2.28 7.26
C PHE A 899 14.16 2.66 8.73
N LEU A 900 14.40 1.67 9.59
CA LEU A 900 14.47 1.80 11.05
C LEU A 900 15.69 2.61 11.49
N GLY A 901 16.78 2.57 10.74
CA GLY A 901 17.99 3.36 10.98
C GLY A 901 17.75 4.87 10.94
N HIS A 902 16.68 5.32 10.27
CA HIS A 902 16.23 6.72 10.21
C HIS A 902 14.81 6.92 10.78
N LEU A 903 14.42 6.05 11.73
CA LEU A 903 13.11 6.10 12.37
C LEU A 903 12.89 7.45 13.08
N TRP A 904 11.74 8.07 12.82
CA TRP A 904 11.31 9.39 13.33
C TRP A 904 12.16 10.58 12.90
N THR A 905 13.20 10.37 12.09
CA THR A 905 13.96 11.46 11.48
C THR A 905 13.57 11.64 10.03
N LYS A 906 13.57 10.56 9.23
CA LYS A 906 13.15 10.59 7.82
C LYS A 906 11.98 9.66 7.55
N ASN A 907 11.87 8.57 8.32
CA ASN A 907 10.90 7.53 8.03
C ASN A 907 9.95 7.26 9.19
N SER A 908 8.74 6.85 8.83
CA SER A 908 7.67 6.43 9.74
C SER A 908 7.05 5.08 9.34
N GLY A 909 7.21 4.65 8.08
CA GLY A 909 6.69 3.36 7.61
C GLY A 909 7.36 2.82 6.36
N ARG A 910 7.46 1.49 6.28
CA ARG A 910 7.93 0.75 5.09
C ARG A 910 7.07 -0.49 4.86
N LEU A 911 6.38 -0.51 3.72
CA LEU A 911 5.56 -1.63 3.27
C LEU A 911 6.18 -2.27 2.02
N LEU A 912 6.38 -3.59 2.08
CA LEU A 912 6.88 -4.38 0.96
C LEU A 912 5.82 -4.48 -0.14
N TRP A 913 6.25 -4.35 -1.40
CA TRP A 913 5.60 -4.97 -2.53
C TRP A 913 6.36 -6.28 -2.75
N MET A 914 5.92 -7.41 -2.20
CA MET A 914 4.68 -7.71 -1.46
C MET A 914 5.01 -8.62 -0.27
N THR A 915 4.10 -8.79 0.69
CA THR A 915 4.29 -9.80 1.74
C THR A 915 3.64 -11.13 1.36
N HIS A 916 2.46 -11.09 0.74
CA HIS A 916 1.62 -12.26 0.47
C HIS A 916 1.45 -12.51 -1.03
N PRO A 917 1.75 -13.72 -1.54
CA PRO A 917 1.47 -14.09 -2.92
C PRO A 917 0.08 -14.72 -3.07
N ALA A 918 -0.68 -14.31 -4.09
CA ALA A 918 -2.00 -14.87 -4.39
C ALA A 918 -1.95 -16.27 -5.04
N TRP A 919 -0.79 -16.66 -5.57
CA TRP A 919 -0.58 -17.87 -6.37
C TRP A 919 0.90 -18.26 -6.33
N PRO A 920 1.32 -19.38 -6.93
CA PRO A 920 2.74 -19.71 -7.00
C PRO A 920 3.53 -18.67 -7.79
N SER A 921 4.31 -17.88 -7.06
CA SER A 921 5.06 -16.75 -7.58
C SER A 921 6.54 -16.86 -7.20
N ASN A 922 7.40 -16.08 -7.86
CA ASN A 922 8.84 -15.97 -7.61
C ASN A 922 9.31 -14.51 -7.55
N ALA A 923 8.40 -13.57 -7.34
CA ALA A 923 8.72 -12.16 -7.19
C ALA A 923 8.22 -11.63 -5.85
N TRP A 924 8.95 -10.67 -5.27
CA TRP A 924 8.47 -9.72 -4.26
C TRP A 924 8.07 -10.23 -2.87
N GLN A 925 7.54 -11.45 -2.75
CA GLN A 925 7.06 -12.06 -1.52
C GLN A 925 8.18 -12.35 -0.50
N ILE A 926 7.79 -12.57 0.75
CA ILE A 926 8.71 -13.05 1.79
C ILE A 926 8.47 -14.51 2.18
N TYR A 927 7.31 -15.06 1.85
CA TYR A 927 7.00 -16.49 1.96
C TYR A 927 6.26 -16.95 0.70
N SER A 928 6.26 -18.24 0.43
CA SER A 928 5.62 -18.85 -0.73
C SER A 928 4.13 -19.11 -0.48
N TRP A 929 3.39 -19.29 -1.58
CA TRP A 929 1.95 -19.61 -1.60
C TRP A 929 1.59 -20.87 -0.78
N ASP A 930 2.53 -21.80 -0.58
CA ASP A 930 2.37 -23.05 0.16
C ASP A 930 2.88 -22.96 1.61
N TYR A 931 3.05 -21.74 2.14
CA TYR A 931 3.55 -21.42 3.49
C TYR A 931 5.05 -21.62 3.70
N ASP A 932 5.82 -22.01 2.67
CA ASP A 932 7.28 -22.15 2.80
C ASP A 932 7.95 -20.78 2.96
N THR A 933 9.01 -20.72 3.76
CA THR A 933 9.72 -19.48 4.09
C THR A 933 11.14 -19.52 3.54
N HIS A 934 11.44 -18.63 2.59
CA HIS A 934 12.77 -18.47 2.00
C HIS A 934 13.56 -17.35 2.71
N ALA A 935 14.79 -17.06 2.27
CA ALA A 935 15.71 -16.19 2.99
C ALA A 935 15.21 -14.74 3.12
N ALA A 936 14.34 -14.30 2.21
CA ALA A 936 13.63 -13.01 2.30
C ALA A 936 12.82 -12.88 3.61
N TYR A 937 12.11 -13.95 4.02
CA TYR A 937 11.39 -14.02 5.29
C TYR A 937 12.30 -13.70 6.47
N TYR A 938 13.46 -14.37 6.52
CA TYR A 938 14.36 -14.28 7.66
C TYR A 938 15.17 -12.98 7.67
N GLY A 939 15.50 -12.44 6.50
CA GLY A 939 16.05 -11.09 6.38
C GLY A 939 15.09 -10.03 6.92
N ALA A 940 13.82 -10.08 6.50
CA ALA A 940 12.78 -9.18 6.99
C ALA A 940 12.49 -9.38 8.49
N LYS A 941 12.28 -10.62 8.93
CA LYS A 941 12.03 -11.00 10.33
C LYS A 941 13.14 -10.50 11.24
N LYS A 942 14.41 -10.72 10.88
CA LYS A 942 15.57 -10.25 11.65
C LYS A 942 15.60 -8.73 11.76
N ALA A 943 15.44 -8.02 10.64
CA ALA A 943 15.47 -6.56 10.62
C ALA A 943 14.31 -5.89 11.38
N ALA A 944 13.16 -6.58 11.48
CA ALA A 944 11.96 -6.08 12.13
C ALA A 944 11.85 -6.43 13.62
N GLU A 945 12.86 -7.07 14.23
CA GLU A 945 12.88 -7.41 15.66
C GLU A 945 12.57 -6.18 16.53
N PRO A 946 11.67 -6.28 17.54
CA PRO A 946 11.28 -5.12 18.35
C PRO A 946 12.41 -4.47 19.15
N LEU A 947 13.44 -5.26 19.46
CA LEU A 947 14.71 -4.80 20.03
C LEU A 947 15.82 -5.37 19.13
N HIS A 948 16.48 -4.51 18.38
CA HIS A 948 17.38 -4.90 17.29
C HIS A 948 18.71 -4.12 17.35
N VAL A 949 19.76 -4.70 16.80
CA VAL A 949 21.05 -4.02 16.59
C VAL A 949 21.51 -4.24 15.16
N GLN A 950 21.88 -3.16 14.48
CA GLN A 950 22.18 -3.18 13.04
C GLN A 950 23.38 -2.33 12.66
N LEU A 951 23.89 -2.58 11.46
CA LEU A 951 24.95 -1.85 10.77
C LEU A 951 24.32 -0.98 9.66
N ASN A 952 24.37 0.34 9.82
CA ASN A 952 23.89 1.30 8.82
C ASN A 952 24.92 1.55 7.72
N LEU A 953 24.44 1.65 6.48
CA LEU A 953 25.25 2.01 5.32
C LEU A 953 25.02 3.48 4.91
N PRO A 954 25.97 4.11 4.20
CA PRO A 954 27.33 3.62 3.88
C PRO A 954 28.35 3.86 4.99
N GLY A 955 28.03 4.64 6.03
CA GLY A 955 29.00 5.09 7.03
C GLY A 955 29.44 4.03 8.04
N ASN A 956 28.84 2.83 8.00
CA ASN A 956 29.12 1.70 8.88
C ASN A 956 28.85 2.02 10.37
N GLU A 957 27.98 2.99 10.67
CA GLU A 957 27.48 3.28 12.02
C GLU A 957 26.66 2.12 12.55
N LEU A 958 26.78 1.82 13.84
CA LEU A 958 25.83 0.89 14.47
C LEU A 958 24.63 1.65 15.00
N VAL A 959 23.46 1.03 14.96
CA VAL A 959 22.25 1.56 15.56
C VAL A 959 21.58 0.48 16.39
N VAL A 960 21.17 0.83 17.60
CA VAL A 960 20.28 0.00 18.43
C VAL A 960 18.88 0.56 18.35
N LEU A 961 17.94 -0.29 17.97
CA LEU A 961 16.55 0.04 17.74
C LEU A 961 15.72 -0.60 18.84
N ASN A 962 14.89 0.20 19.49
CA ASN A 962 13.89 -0.30 20.42
C ASN A 962 12.55 0.26 19.99
N THR A 963 11.75 -0.53 19.27
CA THR A 963 10.40 -0.15 18.85
C THR A 963 9.33 -0.53 19.87
N THR A 964 9.73 -1.00 21.06
CA THR A 964 8.80 -1.30 22.15
C THR A 964 8.44 -0.03 22.93
N ARG A 965 7.38 -0.10 23.74
CA ARG A 965 6.91 1.04 24.55
C ARG A 965 7.76 1.30 25.80
N GLU A 966 8.64 0.38 26.17
CA GLU A 966 9.43 0.48 27.39
C GLU A 966 10.92 0.70 27.08
N PRO A 967 11.62 1.56 27.85
CA PRO A 967 13.06 1.71 27.70
C PRO A 967 13.79 0.43 28.10
N ARG A 968 14.97 0.21 27.52
CA ARG A 968 15.84 -0.94 27.80
C ARG A 968 17.22 -0.45 28.27
N PRO A 969 17.43 -0.32 29.59
CA PRO A 969 18.69 0.18 30.12
C PRO A 969 19.77 -0.90 30.22
N GLY A 970 21.03 -0.50 30.21
CA GLY A 970 22.20 -1.33 30.48
C GLY A 970 22.44 -2.42 29.45
N LEU A 971 22.12 -2.16 28.20
CA LEU A 971 22.44 -3.05 27.08
C LEU A 971 23.93 -3.01 26.79
N ARG A 972 24.46 -4.14 26.33
CA ARG A 972 25.83 -4.27 25.84
C ARG A 972 25.81 -4.84 24.45
N VAL A 973 26.48 -4.19 23.52
CA VAL A 973 26.65 -4.65 22.14
C VAL A 973 28.11 -5.04 21.95
N ARG A 974 28.37 -6.32 21.71
CA ARG A 974 29.67 -6.81 21.27
C ARG A 974 29.68 -6.90 19.74
N THR A 975 30.56 -6.14 19.12
CA THR A 975 30.82 -6.18 17.68
C THR A 975 32.11 -6.93 17.43
N ARG A 976 32.09 -7.94 16.56
CA ARG A 976 33.27 -8.68 16.09
C ARG A 976 33.30 -8.63 14.57
N VAL A 977 34.47 -8.34 14.01
CA VAL A 977 34.71 -8.44 12.57
C VAL A 977 35.82 -9.47 12.36
N VAL A 978 35.52 -10.49 11.56
CA VAL A 978 36.47 -11.56 11.24
C VAL A 978 36.67 -11.71 9.73
N GLY A 979 37.83 -12.21 9.32
CA GLY A 979 38.10 -12.65 7.95
C GLY A 979 37.43 -13.99 7.62
N LEU A 980 37.48 -14.42 6.36
CA LEU A 980 36.98 -15.75 5.95
C LEU A 980 37.80 -16.91 6.54
N ASP A 981 39.04 -16.63 6.94
CA ASP A 981 39.94 -17.51 7.69
C ASP A 981 39.67 -17.51 9.21
N ASN A 982 38.62 -16.80 9.64
CA ASN A 982 38.21 -16.58 11.03
C ASN A 982 39.25 -15.81 11.88
N ALA A 983 40.20 -15.10 11.26
CA ALA A 983 41.05 -14.18 11.98
C ALA A 983 40.20 -13.01 12.54
N GLU A 984 40.31 -12.71 13.83
CA GLU A 984 39.64 -11.56 14.43
C GLU A 984 40.38 -10.27 14.07
N LEU A 985 39.74 -9.43 13.27
CA LEU A 985 40.30 -8.20 12.71
C LEU A 985 39.91 -6.96 13.50
N PHE A 986 38.77 -7.02 14.20
CA PHE A 986 38.27 -5.97 15.07
C PHE A 986 37.30 -6.54 16.11
N SER A 987 37.35 -6.01 17.33
CA SER A 987 36.35 -6.26 18.37
C SER A 987 36.11 -4.98 19.18
N ARG A 988 34.85 -4.70 19.51
CA ARG A 988 34.45 -3.57 20.37
C ARG A 988 33.24 -3.98 21.21
N GLU A 989 33.18 -3.50 22.45
CA GLU A 989 31.99 -3.55 23.29
C GLU A 989 31.48 -2.13 23.52
N ASP A 990 30.22 -1.88 23.16
CA ASP A 990 29.50 -0.63 23.41
C ASP A 990 28.47 -0.86 24.53
N ARG A 991 28.30 0.12 25.42
CA ARG A 991 27.25 0.12 26.47
C ARG A 991 26.30 1.27 26.25
N LEU A 992 25.00 1.02 26.36
CA LEU A 992 23.98 2.04 26.17
C LEU A 992 22.67 1.72 26.89
N ASP A 993 21.82 2.75 26.97
CA ASP A 993 20.40 2.61 27.29
C ASP A 993 19.59 2.90 26.02
N ALA A 994 18.82 1.93 25.55
CA ALA A 994 17.93 2.13 24.40
C ALA A 994 16.61 2.74 24.87
N LYS A 995 16.30 3.95 24.39
CA LYS A 995 15.03 4.64 24.69
C LYS A 995 13.84 3.88 24.10
N ALA A 996 12.66 4.04 24.69
CA ALA A 996 11.43 3.50 24.14
C ALA A 996 11.11 4.11 22.76
N ASN A 997 10.64 3.28 21.84
CA ASN A 997 10.21 3.65 20.49
C ASN A 997 11.19 4.58 19.75
N ALA A 998 12.49 4.26 19.77
CA ALA A 998 13.53 5.14 19.24
C ALA A 998 14.73 4.38 18.66
N ALA A 999 15.49 5.08 17.81
CA ALA A 999 16.81 4.67 17.35
C ALA A 999 17.91 5.31 18.19
N THR A 1000 18.92 4.52 18.58
CA THR A 1000 20.09 4.98 19.35
C THR A 1000 21.36 4.71 18.54
N PRO A 1001 21.97 5.74 17.91
CA PRO A 1001 23.18 5.57 17.12
C PRO A 1001 24.42 5.35 18.00
N LEU A 1002 25.37 4.59 17.47
CA LEU A 1002 26.67 4.27 18.05
C LEU A 1002 27.79 4.53 17.02
N ALA A 1003 29.04 4.49 17.46
CA ALA A 1003 30.19 4.78 16.60
C ALA A 1003 30.34 3.78 15.44
N ALA A 1004 30.87 4.25 14.32
CA ALA A 1004 31.13 3.43 13.14
C ALA A 1004 32.08 2.26 13.39
N VAL A 1005 31.86 1.16 12.68
CA VAL A 1005 32.78 0.02 12.58
C VAL A 1005 33.76 0.34 11.45
N PRO A 1006 35.09 0.17 11.63
CA PRO A 1006 36.09 0.65 10.66
C PRO A 1006 36.24 -0.28 9.43
N LEU A 1007 35.14 -0.67 8.79
CA LEU A 1007 35.13 -1.64 7.69
C LEU A 1007 35.95 -1.16 6.48
N ASP A 1008 35.87 0.12 6.12
CA ASP A 1008 36.62 0.71 5.00
C ASP A 1008 38.14 0.51 5.14
N ARG A 1009 38.65 0.63 6.38
CA ARG A 1009 40.06 0.36 6.68
C ARG A 1009 40.40 -1.12 6.55
N LEU A 1010 39.50 -1.99 7.01
CA LEU A 1010 39.72 -3.44 7.02
C LEU A 1010 39.65 -4.04 5.60
N PHE A 1011 38.82 -3.49 4.73
CA PHE A 1011 38.69 -3.90 3.32
C PHE A 1011 40.00 -3.79 2.53
N ALA A 1012 40.92 -2.93 2.93
CA ALA A 1012 42.24 -2.80 2.30
C ALA A 1012 43.07 -4.08 2.38
N SER A 1013 42.83 -4.93 3.40
CA SER A 1013 43.56 -6.19 3.61
C SER A 1013 42.67 -7.43 3.47
N HIS A 1014 41.36 -7.29 3.67
CA HIS A 1014 40.40 -8.39 3.65
C HIS A 1014 39.16 -7.95 2.82
N PRO A 1015 39.10 -8.29 1.53
CA PRO A 1015 38.01 -7.82 0.65
C PRO A 1015 36.61 -8.31 1.06
N ILE A 1016 36.53 -9.40 1.82
CA ILE A 1016 35.31 -9.88 2.48
C ILE A 1016 35.52 -9.89 4.00
N LEU A 1017 34.53 -9.35 4.71
CA LEU A 1017 34.47 -9.28 6.17
C LEU A 1017 33.18 -9.94 6.66
N LEU A 1018 33.27 -10.70 7.75
CA LEU A 1018 32.11 -11.22 8.47
C LEU A 1018 31.93 -10.38 9.74
N VAL A 1019 30.79 -9.69 9.85
CA VAL A 1019 30.47 -8.82 10.99
C VAL A 1019 29.42 -9.52 11.83
N LYS A 1020 29.72 -9.74 13.10
CA LYS A 1020 28.81 -10.29 14.10
C LYS A 1020 28.53 -9.25 15.18
N LEU A 1021 27.25 -9.06 15.48
CA LEU A 1021 26.74 -8.20 16.54
C LEU A 1021 26.00 -9.08 17.54
N ASP A 1022 26.42 -9.06 18.80
CA ASP A 1022 25.74 -9.75 19.91
C ASP A 1022 25.29 -8.70 20.92
N MET A 1023 23.99 -8.60 21.18
CA MET A 1023 23.44 -7.69 22.19
C MET A 1023 22.92 -8.46 23.39
N THR A 1024 23.44 -8.13 24.57
CA THR A 1024 23.01 -8.71 25.84
C THR A 1024 22.37 -7.68 26.76
N ASP A 1025 21.43 -8.13 27.59
CA ASP A 1025 20.92 -7.33 28.70
C ASP A 1025 21.88 -7.31 29.91
N GLN A 1026 21.46 -6.65 30.99
CA GLN A 1026 22.23 -6.53 32.23
C GLN A 1026 22.53 -7.86 32.92
N SER A 1027 21.72 -8.90 32.66
CA SER A 1027 21.92 -10.26 33.20
C SER A 1027 22.92 -11.08 32.38
N GLY A 1028 23.35 -10.55 31.22
CA GLY A 1028 24.20 -11.27 30.26
C GLY A 1028 23.41 -12.17 29.30
N LYS A 1029 22.08 -12.11 29.32
CA LYS A 1029 21.24 -12.86 28.37
C LYS A 1029 21.27 -12.17 27.00
N THR A 1030 21.52 -12.93 25.93
CA THR A 1030 21.37 -12.44 24.56
C THR A 1030 19.91 -12.06 24.28
N VAL A 1031 19.70 -10.81 23.87
CA VAL A 1031 18.38 -10.24 23.56
C VAL A 1031 18.21 -9.90 22.09
N ALA A 1032 19.32 -9.67 21.37
CA ALA A 1032 19.34 -9.58 19.92
C ALA A 1032 20.71 -9.99 19.41
N GLU A 1033 20.77 -10.38 18.15
CA GLU A 1033 22.01 -10.68 17.46
C GLU A 1033 21.82 -10.53 15.96
N ASN A 1034 22.90 -10.17 15.29
CA ASN A 1034 22.87 -9.86 13.88
C ASN A 1034 24.19 -10.21 13.18
N PHE A 1035 24.10 -10.69 11.95
CA PHE A 1035 25.24 -11.16 11.17
C PHE A 1035 25.24 -10.58 9.77
N TYR A 1036 26.42 -10.25 9.25
CA TYR A 1036 26.61 -9.73 7.90
C TYR A 1036 27.85 -10.34 7.25
N TRP A 1037 27.72 -10.74 5.98
CA TRP A 1037 28.85 -10.86 5.07
C TRP A 1037 28.95 -9.56 4.26
N ARG A 1038 30.07 -8.86 4.34
CA ARG A 1038 30.28 -7.59 3.66
C ARG A 1038 31.46 -7.69 2.72
N GLY A 1039 31.22 -7.39 1.45
CA GLY A 1039 32.27 -7.18 0.46
C GLY A 1039 32.60 -5.70 0.30
N LYS A 1040 33.86 -5.41 -0.03
CA LYS A 1040 34.31 -4.05 -0.36
C LYS A 1040 33.60 -3.47 -1.58
N ASP A 1041 33.17 -4.35 -2.49
CA ASP A 1041 32.39 -4.10 -3.69
C ASP A 1041 31.64 -5.39 -4.09
N GLU A 1042 30.79 -5.31 -5.12
CA GLU A 1042 30.02 -6.47 -5.59
C GLU A 1042 30.91 -7.63 -6.03
N ALA A 1043 32.03 -7.37 -6.71
CA ALA A 1043 32.90 -8.42 -7.24
C ALA A 1043 33.63 -9.21 -6.14
N ALA A 1044 33.92 -8.59 -5.00
CA ALA A 1044 34.58 -9.24 -3.88
C ALA A 1044 33.82 -10.47 -3.34
N TYR A 1045 32.49 -10.51 -3.48
CA TYR A 1045 31.66 -11.64 -3.04
C TYR A 1045 32.00 -12.96 -3.73
N GLN A 1046 32.70 -12.96 -4.87
CA GLN A 1046 33.13 -14.19 -5.53
C GLN A 1046 34.11 -14.99 -4.66
N MET A 1047 34.82 -14.33 -3.74
CA MET A 1047 35.70 -15.01 -2.78
C MET A 1047 34.94 -15.98 -1.87
N LEU A 1048 33.63 -15.79 -1.65
CA LEU A 1048 32.81 -16.74 -0.91
C LEU A 1048 32.74 -18.12 -1.58
N ASN A 1049 32.94 -18.23 -2.89
CA ASN A 1049 33.01 -19.51 -3.60
C ASN A 1049 34.27 -20.32 -3.23
N SER A 1050 35.28 -19.70 -2.62
CA SER A 1050 36.51 -20.38 -2.19
C SER A 1050 36.41 -20.99 -0.78
N LEU A 1051 35.30 -20.73 -0.06
CA LEU A 1051 35.08 -21.32 1.25
C LEU A 1051 35.03 -22.85 1.13
N GLN A 1052 35.79 -23.51 2.00
CA GLN A 1052 35.73 -24.96 2.09
C GLN A 1052 34.34 -25.41 2.56
N SER A 1053 33.93 -26.57 2.07
CA SER A 1053 32.71 -27.21 2.53
C SER A 1053 32.85 -27.60 4.01
N VAL A 1054 31.83 -27.32 4.81
CA VAL A 1054 31.78 -27.66 6.23
C VAL A 1054 30.61 -28.58 6.53
N THR A 1055 30.78 -29.45 7.52
CA THR A 1055 29.71 -30.31 8.05
C THR A 1055 29.42 -29.86 9.47
N LEU A 1056 28.20 -29.38 9.72
CA LEU A 1056 27.77 -29.01 11.07
C LEU A 1056 27.45 -30.26 11.88
N SER A 1057 27.78 -30.23 13.17
CA SER A 1057 27.17 -31.15 14.12
C SER A 1057 25.71 -30.75 14.28
N THR A 1058 24.79 -31.71 14.15
CA THR A 1058 23.34 -31.48 14.17
C THR A 1058 22.68 -32.50 15.08
N SER A 1059 22.07 -32.02 16.16
CA SER A 1059 21.21 -32.81 17.05
C SER A 1059 19.76 -32.40 16.85
N VAL A 1060 18.86 -33.37 16.79
CA VAL A 1060 17.42 -33.15 16.56
C VAL A 1060 16.64 -33.85 17.67
N ALA A 1061 16.09 -33.05 18.59
CA ALA A 1061 15.35 -33.58 19.74
C ALA A 1061 14.00 -34.18 19.34
N ALA A 1062 13.48 -35.07 20.18
CA ALA A 1062 12.12 -35.61 20.03
C ALA A 1062 11.07 -34.49 20.01
N PRO A 1063 9.98 -34.61 19.20
CA PRO A 1063 8.94 -33.61 19.14
C PRO A 1063 8.18 -33.51 20.47
N ILE A 1064 7.93 -32.29 20.95
CA ILE A 1064 7.11 -32.03 22.13
C ILE A 1064 5.84 -31.26 21.78
N SER A 1065 4.76 -31.50 22.53
CA SER A 1065 3.50 -30.77 22.36
C SER A 1065 3.57 -29.40 23.04
N ILE A 1066 3.24 -28.33 22.33
CA ILE A 1066 3.15 -26.96 22.86
C ILE A 1066 1.83 -26.33 22.38
N GLY A 1067 0.83 -26.25 23.26
CA GLY A 1067 -0.50 -25.74 22.88
C GLY A 1067 -1.11 -26.58 21.75
N ASP A 1068 -1.49 -25.93 20.64
CA ASP A 1068 -2.03 -26.57 19.44
C ASP A 1068 -0.96 -27.02 18.43
N ASP A 1069 0.31 -26.77 18.74
CA ASP A 1069 1.46 -27.16 17.92
C ASP A 1069 2.20 -28.38 18.50
N MET A 1070 2.97 -29.00 17.62
CA MET A 1070 4.15 -29.79 17.97
C MET A 1070 5.41 -28.95 17.71
N MET A 1071 6.47 -29.17 18.48
CA MET A 1071 7.75 -28.46 18.34
C MET A 1071 8.91 -29.45 18.30
N VAL A 1072 9.83 -29.27 17.33
CA VAL A 1072 11.10 -29.98 17.23
C VAL A 1072 12.24 -28.99 17.43
N ALA A 1073 13.15 -29.28 18.35
CA ALA A 1073 14.34 -28.46 18.59
C ALA A 1073 15.54 -29.05 17.85
N VAL A 1074 16.22 -28.22 17.06
CA VAL A 1074 17.43 -28.57 16.31
C VAL A 1074 18.61 -27.75 16.84
N THR A 1075 19.69 -28.42 17.23
CA THR A 1075 20.93 -27.75 17.66
C THR A 1075 22.00 -27.95 16.60
N LEU A 1076 22.51 -26.84 16.06
CA LEU A 1076 23.58 -26.76 15.07
C LEU A 1076 24.86 -26.26 15.73
N THR A 1077 25.97 -26.96 15.58
CA THR A 1077 27.28 -26.54 16.09
C THR A 1077 28.33 -26.57 14.98
N ASN A 1078 29.04 -25.46 14.78
CA ASN A 1078 30.18 -25.39 13.88
C ASN A 1078 31.47 -25.71 14.64
N ALA A 1079 31.87 -26.98 14.67
CA ALA A 1079 33.13 -27.42 15.28
C ALA A 1079 34.36 -27.28 14.34
N THR A 1080 34.18 -26.71 13.15
CA THR A 1080 35.25 -26.55 12.15
C THR A 1080 35.98 -25.21 12.31
N LYS A 1081 37.01 -24.97 11.49
CA LYS A 1081 37.72 -23.67 11.43
C LYS A 1081 37.19 -22.72 10.36
N VAL A 1082 36.16 -23.13 9.62
CA VAL A 1082 35.62 -22.38 8.47
C VAL A 1082 34.19 -21.94 8.83
N PRO A 1083 33.79 -20.68 8.55
CA PRO A 1083 32.43 -20.24 8.82
C PRO A 1083 31.41 -21.03 7.99
N ALA A 1084 30.25 -21.32 8.57
CA ALA A 1084 29.10 -21.87 7.86
C ALA A 1084 28.14 -20.72 7.55
N LEU A 1085 27.82 -20.51 6.27
CA LEU A 1085 26.95 -19.40 5.85
C LEU A 1085 25.60 -19.91 5.33
N ASN A 1086 24.54 -19.18 5.68
CA ASN A 1086 23.18 -19.34 5.16
C ASN A 1086 22.60 -20.76 5.34
N ALA A 1087 22.79 -21.34 6.52
CA ALA A 1087 22.33 -22.67 6.88
C ALA A 1087 20.80 -22.72 6.99
N LYS A 1088 20.15 -23.44 6.07
CA LYS A 1088 18.71 -23.65 5.97
C LYS A 1088 18.34 -25.04 6.49
N LEU A 1089 17.40 -25.09 7.42
CA LEU A 1089 16.70 -26.30 7.86
C LEU A 1089 15.37 -26.45 7.12
N THR A 1090 14.97 -27.69 6.84
CA THR A 1090 13.64 -28.01 6.30
C THR A 1090 13.11 -29.31 6.94
N LEU A 1091 11.97 -29.19 7.62
CA LEU A 1091 11.28 -30.31 8.25
C LEU A 1091 10.60 -31.19 7.19
N VAL A 1092 10.87 -32.49 7.23
CA VAL A 1092 10.36 -33.45 6.23
C VAL A 1092 9.74 -34.69 6.86
N ASP A 1093 8.77 -35.25 6.15
CA ASP A 1093 8.13 -36.52 6.48
C ASP A 1093 8.99 -37.73 6.05
N THR A 1094 8.45 -38.94 6.23
CA THR A 1094 9.14 -40.19 5.87
C THR A 1094 9.41 -40.36 4.36
N ALA A 1095 8.68 -39.64 3.50
CA ALA A 1095 8.88 -39.64 2.06
C ALA A 1095 9.84 -38.52 1.61
N GLY A 1096 10.39 -37.74 2.54
CA GLY A 1096 11.23 -36.58 2.25
C GLY A 1096 10.43 -35.35 1.77
N LYS A 1097 9.10 -35.37 1.87
CA LYS A 1097 8.26 -34.21 1.53
C LYS A 1097 8.26 -33.21 2.68
N ARG A 1098 8.26 -31.91 2.34
CA ARG A 1098 8.14 -30.81 3.31
C ARG A 1098 6.88 -30.95 4.16
N ILE A 1099 7.02 -30.69 5.46
CA ILE A 1099 5.90 -30.51 6.38
C ILE A 1099 5.56 -29.02 6.42
N LEU A 1100 4.36 -28.66 5.95
CA LEU A 1100 3.89 -27.29 5.84
C LEU A 1100 2.45 -27.18 6.38
N PRO A 1101 2.08 -26.05 7.01
CA PRO A 1101 2.97 -24.97 7.42
C PRO A 1101 3.93 -25.41 8.54
N ALA A 1102 5.14 -24.86 8.54
CA ALA A 1102 6.13 -25.02 9.61
C ALA A 1102 6.74 -23.66 9.96
N PHE A 1103 6.76 -23.32 11.24
CA PHE A 1103 7.14 -22.02 11.78
C PHE A 1103 8.46 -22.12 12.53
N TYR A 1104 9.49 -21.52 11.97
CA TYR A 1104 10.84 -21.53 12.52
C TYR A 1104 11.06 -20.23 13.31
N ASN A 1105 11.58 -20.35 14.54
CA ASN A 1105 11.98 -19.16 15.29
C ASN A 1105 13.14 -18.41 14.58
N ASP A 1106 14.01 -19.15 13.91
CA ASP A 1106 15.12 -18.66 13.09
C ASP A 1106 15.53 -19.71 12.03
N ASN A 1107 16.13 -19.28 10.93
CA ASN A 1107 16.63 -20.14 9.85
C ASN A 1107 17.57 -19.33 8.94
N TYR A 1108 18.20 -19.96 7.94
CA TYR A 1108 19.18 -19.29 7.08
C TYR A 1108 20.33 -18.66 7.88
N VAL A 1109 20.76 -19.35 8.94
CA VAL A 1109 21.69 -18.81 9.94
C VAL A 1109 23.15 -18.89 9.50
N ALA A 1110 23.99 -18.00 10.01
CA ALA A 1110 25.44 -18.10 9.89
C ALA A 1110 26.07 -18.49 11.23
N LEU A 1111 27.10 -19.35 11.19
CA LEU A 1111 27.83 -19.80 12.38
C LEU A 1111 29.33 -19.65 12.16
N LEU A 1112 29.97 -18.81 12.96
CA LEU A 1112 31.43 -18.77 13.02
C LEU A 1112 31.98 -20.06 13.68
N PRO A 1113 33.25 -20.39 13.47
CA PRO A 1113 33.93 -21.46 14.20
C PRO A 1113 33.69 -21.42 15.72
N GLY A 1114 33.29 -22.55 16.28
CA GLY A 1114 32.97 -22.73 17.70
C GLY A 1114 31.54 -22.37 18.10
N GLU A 1115 30.73 -21.79 17.21
CA GLU A 1115 29.40 -21.31 17.54
C GLU A 1115 28.34 -22.43 17.50
N THR A 1116 27.31 -22.24 18.33
CA THR A 1116 26.15 -23.12 18.42
C THR A 1116 24.86 -22.32 18.29
N ARG A 1117 23.90 -22.85 17.52
CA ARG A 1117 22.56 -22.29 17.34
C ARG A 1117 21.51 -23.33 17.67
N ARG A 1118 20.51 -22.96 18.46
CA ARG A 1118 19.31 -23.77 18.71
C ARG A 1118 18.13 -23.16 17.96
N ILE A 1119 17.53 -23.92 17.06
CA ILE A 1119 16.39 -23.54 16.24
C ILE A 1119 15.18 -24.38 16.66
N GLU A 1120 14.05 -23.74 16.87
CA GLU A 1120 12.77 -24.37 17.22
C GLU A 1120 11.85 -24.32 16.00
N ILE A 1121 11.37 -25.50 15.60
CA ILE A 1121 10.48 -25.68 14.46
C ILE A 1121 9.11 -26.11 14.99
N ARG A 1122 8.11 -25.25 14.85
CA ARG A 1122 6.72 -25.55 15.24
C ARG A 1122 5.88 -25.92 14.04
N TYR A 1123 4.98 -26.89 14.18
CA TYR A 1123 4.00 -27.24 13.17
C TYR A 1123 2.66 -27.59 13.83
N PRO A 1124 1.51 -27.26 13.21
CA PRO A 1124 0.22 -27.54 13.82
C PRO A 1124 -0.02 -29.04 14.00
N LYS A 1125 -0.67 -29.43 15.11
CA LYS A 1125 -1.07 -30.85 15.35
C LYS A 1125 -2.03 -31.40 14.30
N THR A 1126 -2.71 -30.52 13.57
CA THR A 1126 -3.63 -30.86 12.48
C THR A 1126 -2.89 -31.32 11.22
N VAL A 1127 -1.57 -31.11 11.12
CA VAL A 1127 -0.76 -31.65 10.03
C VAL A 1127 -0.60 -33.15 10.22
N GLY A 1128 -1.29 -33.95 9.40
CA GLY A 1128 -1.36 -35.41 9.55
C GLY A 1128 -0.07 -36.18 9.23
N ALA A 1129 0.93 -35.54 8.61
CA ALA A 1129 2.22 -36.16 8.33
C ALA A 1129 3.14 -36.08 9.56
N ALA A 1130 3.53 -37.23 10.11
CA ALA A 1130 4.50 -37.27 11.20
C ALA A 1130 5.90 -36.87 10.69
N PRO A 1131 6.61 -35.95 11.35
CA PRO A 1131 7.96 -35.59 10.93
C PRO A 1131 8.91 -36.77 11.16
N ALA A 1132 9.78 -37.01 10.18
CA ALA A 1132 10.74 -38.10 10.22
C ALA A 1132 12.18 -37.59 10.36
N ALA A 1133 12.47 -36.45 9.75
CA ALA A 1133 13.81 -35.90 9.69
C ALA A 1133 13.80 -34.37 9.48
N VAL A 1134 14.96 -33.78 9.64
CA VAL A 1134 15.26 -32.41 9.18
C VAL A 1134 16.37 -32.49 8.15
N THR A 1135 16.20 -31.82 7.01
CA THR A 1135 17.26 -31.61 6.03
C THR A 1135 17.99 -30.29 6.31
N LEU A 1136 19.28 -30.25 6.02
CA LEU A 1136 20.17 -29.11 6.23
C LEU A 1136 20.97 -28.87 4.94
N ARG A 1137 20.92 -27.63 4.42
CA ARG A 1137 21.79 -27.14 3.33
C ARG A 1137 22.22 -25.70 3.59
N GLY A 1138 23.13 -25.16 2.80
CA GLY A 1138 23.55 -23.76 2.92
C GLY A 1138 24.58 -23.37 1.86
N TRP A 1139 25.25 -22.23 2.03
CA TRP A 1139 26.21 -21.72 1.05
C TRP A 1139 27.39 -22.68 0.82
N ASN A 1140 28.04 -23.10 1.90
CA ASN A 1140 29.17 -24.02 1.91
C ASN A 1140 28.88 -25.28 2.74
N LEU A 1141 27.62 -25.70 2.81
CA LEU A 1141 27.16 -26.91 3.49
C LEU A 1141 26.67 -27.92 2.44
N PRO A 1142 27.16 -29.17 2.44
CA PRO A 1142 26.55 -30.22 1.64
C PRO A 1142 25.16 -30.52 2.20
N GLU A 1143 24.25 -30.98 1.34
CA GLU A 1143 22.93 -31.41 1.80
C GLU A 1143 23.06 -32.61 2.74
N MET A 1144 22.39 -32.54 3.88
CA MET A 1144 22.37 -33.61 4.88
C MET A 1144 20.97 -33.81 5.43
N THR A 1145 20.57 -35.05 5.64
CA THR A 1145 19.34 -35.41 6.35
C THR A 1145 19.69 -35.96 7.72
N ARG A 1146 18.97 -35.52 8.77
CA ARG A 1146 19.13 -36.00 10.13
C ARG A 1146 17.78 -36.50 10.66
N PRO A 1147 17.69 -37.78 11.09
CA PRO A 1147 16.46 -38.31 11.64
C PRO A 1147 16.13 -37.59 12.96
N ILE A 1148 14.84 -37.49 13.25
CA ILE A 1148 14.37 -37.01 14.56
C ILE A 1148 14.54 -38.15 15.58
N GLU A 1149 15.10 -37.83 16.75
CA GLU A 1149 15.19 -38.77 17.87
C GLU A 1149 13.78 -39.27 18.26
N ARG A 1150 13.62 -40.59 18.40
CA ARG A 1150 12.34 -41.22 18.74
C ARG A 1150 12.16 -41.39 20.24
#